data_AF-A0A6F8YFN3-F1
#
_entry.id   AF-A0A6F8YFN3-F1
#
_cell.length_a   1.000
_cell.length_b   1.000
_cell.length_c   1.000
_cell.angle_alpha   90.00
_cell.angle_beta   90.00
_cell.angle_gamma   90.00
#
_symmetry.space_group_name_H-M   'P 1'
#
loop_
_entity.id
_entity.type
_entity.pdbx_description
1 polymer ?
#
loop_
_entity_poly.entity_id
_entity_poly.type
_entity_poly.pdbx_seq_one_letter_code
_entity_poly.pdbx_strand_id
1 'polypeptide(L)'
;MVQIIDGMPGSGKTTLAVQLAVMLQADYPDGQLFIDLHGHSARDPMDPRMALSALLQQLEVPPDRLPIDFEGRVAYWRTLLSSRRLVLVLDNAGNSAQIAPLLPTAPGSLTLVTSRRRLGLDGVRLEPLPVMTEVEAIELLARIAGVDRVAAEPSAAYEVVRRCGYLPLAIRLAGTRLAHRPSWRVSDLAARLRGDRRTLPELAAEIRTVGAAFALSYAQLSSPTQRVFRLLGLHTGSDFDACSVAALVGLPLPRAQHLLDELIDGYLVEEPTAGRYRLHDLVREYAFELCTATDGDDERRAAVEGLLDFYLHAADVARRSIESARSRRFFNPGLPRRSDLVEELGTLHPRWFAVEGGNLAAAVTLAMETGSYSYAWRLARVGWRYLYHAGNLDELIALQEQALAAARALDDNEAITASCNYLASAYFRQGKTQQCLEILELAVAAGQRLGNTAWLALLNGNMSAAYFNAGRHREAVEHALQALQQLRGTVEPDPDIPRLLIGLGEIYGITGRYEEGLLHLRRSLFLAAKNGDQTVVAGALRNIGSIRIRQGAHRYAKRLLTASLLIYRRLGAEWGEGEVLNDLASIELALGDPELAARRYREVIVALRDNRSPAIESAARNGLGQTALASGDVLAAREHFEDALELARETDHRREITASLDGIACCLVATEPNRARVLWRRALKLLIELDMPERFEVEMRLAEAERRRPLLGDEHELRHPTDGFGVDE
;
A
#
# COMPACT_ATOMS: atom_id res chain seq x y z
N MET A 1 -2.80 -44.82 -22.97
CA MET A 1 -2.77 -43.39 -22.62
C MET A 1 -2.25 -43.28 -21.21
N VAL A 2 -1.30 -42.40 -20.94
CA VAL A 2 -0.77 -42.17 -19.59
C VAL A 2 -1.05 -40.72 -19.22
N GLN A 3 -1.63 -40.50 -18.06
CA GLN A 3 -1.90 -39.17 -17.52
C GLN A 3 -1.40 -39.09 -16.08
N ILE A 4 -0.60 -38.07 -15.79
CA ILE A 4 -0.03 -37.83 -14.47
C ILE A 4 -0.83 -36.68 -13.84
N ILE A 5 -1.50 -36.97 -12.73
CA ILE A 5 -2.21 -36.00 -11.91
C ILE A 5 -1.27 -35.61 -10.75
N ASP A 6 -0.72 -34.41 -10.81
CA ASP A 6 0.14 -33.87 -9.76
C ASP A 6 -0.48 -32.65 -9.09
N GLY A 7 0.15 -32.16 -8.02
CA GLY A 7 -0.40 -31.04 -7.23
C GLY A 7 -0.18 -31.17 -5.73
N MET A 8 -0.66 -30.18 -4.99
CA MET A 8 -0.40 -29.99 -3.56
C MET A 8 -0.89 -31.15 -2.68
N PRO A 9 -0.18 -31.54 -1.60
CA PRO A 9 -0.69 -32.50 -0.62
C PRO A 9 -2.09 -32.10 -0.11
N GLY A 10 -3.04 -33.04 -0.11
CA GLY A 10 -4.43 -32.77 0.30
C GLY A 10 -5.36 -32.20 -0.77
N SER A 11 -4.88 -31.96 -2.01
CA SER A 11 -5.71 -31.48 -3.14
C SER A 11 -6.71 -32.50 -3.70
N GLY A 12 -6.65 -33.76 -3.26
CA GLY A 12 -7.60 -34.80 -3.67
C GLY A 12 -7.20 -35.64 -4.89
N LYS A 13 -5.93 -35.62 -5.31
CA LYS A 13 -5.42 -36.38 -6.48
C LYS A 13 -5.81 -37.85 -6.49
N THR A 14 -5.57 -38.58 -5.39
CA THR A 14 -5.92 -40.00 -5.26
C THR A 14 -7.42 -40.20 -5.41
N THR A 15 -8.24 -39.35 -4.76
CA THR A 15 -9.70 -39.40 -4.86
C THR A 15 -10.17 -39.16 -6.30
N LEU A 16 -9.58 -38.17 -6.98
CA LEU A 16 -9.88 -37.85 -8.38
C LEU A 16 -9.52 -39.02 -9.30
N ALA A 17 -8.31 -39.58 -9.16
CA ALA A 17 -7.85 -40.70 -9.97
C ALA A 17 -8.72 -41.94 -9.80
N VAL A 18 -9.11 -42.26 -8.55
CA VAL A 18 -10.01 -43.38 -8.25
C VAL A 18 -11.42 -43.12 -8.79
N GLN A 19 -11.97 -41.91 -8.65
CA GLN A 19 -13.27 -41.57 -9.23
C GLN A 19 -13.26 -41.65 -10.77
N LEU A 20 -12.23 -41.12 -11.43
CA LEU A 20 -12.06 -41.23 -12.88
C LEU A 20 -11.99 -42.69 -13.33
N ALA A 21 -11.24 -43.53 -12.59
CA ALA A 21 -11.19 -44.96 -12.88
C ALA A 21 -12.58 -45.59 -12.83
N VAL A 22 -13.35 -45.31 -11.77
CA VAL A 22 -14.74 -45.79 -11.63
C VAL A 22 -15.65 -45.28 -12.75
N MET A 23 -15.59 -43.98 -13.09
CA MET A 23 -16.42 -43.39 -14.15
C MET A 23 -16.14 -43.98 -15.53
N LEU A 24 -14.89 -44.36 -15.79
CA LEU A 24 -14.46 -44.93 -17.07
C LEU A 24 -14.57 -46.46 -17.13
N GLN A 25 -15.13 -47.12 -16.11
CA GLN A 25 -15.18 -48.58 -16.03
C GLN A 25 -15.82 -49.24 -17.26
N ALA A 26 -16.89 -48.65 -17.79
CA ALA A 26 -17.60 -49.17 -18.96
C ALA A 26 -16.74 -49.19 -20.24
N ASP A 27 -15.77 -48.27 -20.34
CA ASP A 27 -14.87 -48.13 -21.50
C ASP A 27 -13.63 -49.04 -21.39
N TYR A 28 -13.40 -49.69 -20.25
CA TYR A 28 -12.25 -50.54 -19.98
C TYR A 28 -12.69 -51.85 -19.33
N PRO A 29 -13.34 -52.75 -20.11
CA PRO A 29 -14.04 -53.92 -19.57
C PRO A 29 -13.12 -54.99 -19.01
N ASP A 30 -11.83 -54.98 -19.34
CA ASP A 30 -10.90 -56.04 -18.95
C ASP A 30 -10.40 -55.91 -17.50
N GLY A 31 -10.75 -54.81 -16.81
CA GLY A 31 -10.52 -54.65 -15.39
C GLY A 31 -9.90 -53.31 -14.96
N GLN A 32 -9.84 -53.13 -13.64
CA GLN A 32 -9.26 -51.97 -12.97
C GLN A 32 -8.22 -52.44 -11.96
N LEU A 33 -7.06 -51.80 -11.99
CA LEU A 33 -5.94 -52.13 -11.12
C LEU A 33 -5.55 -50.89 -10.32
N PHE A 34 -5.30 -51.09 -9.03
CA PHE A 34 -4.84 -50.03 -8.13
C PHE A 34 -3.61 -50.49 -7.38
N ILE A 35 -2.60 -49.63 -7.31
CA ILE A 35 -1.44 -49.85 -6.47
C ILE A 35 -0.95 -48.54 -5.86
N ASP A 36 -0.74 -48.55 -4.55
CA ASP A 36 -0.03 -47.47 -3.84
C ASP A 36 1.47 -47.75 -3.90
N LEU A 37 2.19 -46.85 -4.55
CA LEU A 37 3.63 -46.96 -4.76
C LEU A 37 4.44 -46.45 -3.56
N HIS A 38 3.79 -45.95 -2.50
CA HIS A 38 4.43 -45.51 -1.26
C HIS A 38 5.50 -44.42 -1.44
N GLY A 39 5.61 -43.80 -2.63
CA GLY A 39 6.66 -42.86 -2.96
C GLY A 39 6.60 -41.55 -2.17
N HIS A 40 5.51 -41.32 -1.44
CA HIS A 40 5.31 -40.18 -0.54
C HIS A 40 4.67 -40.61 0.79
N SER A 41 5.14 -41.73 1.36
CA SER A 41 4.66 -42.31 2.62
C SER A 41 5.79 -42.48 3.65
N ALA A 42 5.45 -42.85 4.89
CA ALA A 42 6.45 -43.16 5.92
C ALA A 42 7.18 -44.50 5.67
N ARG A 43 6.75 -45.27 4.67
CA ARG A 43 7.38 -46.53 4.23
C ARG A 43 8.34 -46.23 3.08
N ASP A 44 9.32 -47.12 2.90
CA ASP A 44 10.21 -47.05 1.73
C ASP A 44 9.39 -47.08 0.44
N PRO A 45 9.76 -46.27 -0.58
CA PRO A 45 9.13 -46.32 -1.89
C PRO A 45 9.11 -47.75 -2.43
N MET A 46 7.97 -48.19 -2.94
CA MET A 46 7.80 -49.56 -3.42
C MET A 46 8.76 -49.86 -4.59
N ASP A 47 9.54 -50.94 -4.46
CA ASP A 47 10.38 -51.43 -5.55
C ASP A 47 9.52 -51.79 -6.77
N PRO A 48 9.85 -51.31 -7.99
CA PRO A 48 9.13 -51.66 -9.22
C PRO A 48 8.90 -53.16 -9.44
N ARG A 49 9.81 -54.03 -8.97
CA ARG A 49 9.67 -55.50 -9.02
C ARG A 49 8.49 -55.99 -8.19
N MET A 50 8.32 -55.41 -6.99
CA MET A 50 7.20 -55.73 -6.11
C MET A 50 5.90 -55.18 -6.68
N ALA A 51 5.93 -53.94 -7.16
CA ALA A 51 4.77 -53.29 -7.77
C ALA A 51 4.24 -54.11 -8.96
N LEU A 52 5.14 -54.51 -9.86
CA LEU A 52 4.81 -55.33 -11.02
C LEU A 52 4.26 -56.71 -10.62
N SER A 53 4.85 -57.34 -9.60
CA SER A 53 4.38 -58.64 -9.11
C SER A 53 2.97 -58.54 -8.52
N ALA A 54 2.68 -57.48 -7.77
CA ALA A 54 1.34 -57.23 -7.23
C ALA A 54 0.29 -56.99 -8.34
N LEU A 55 0.65 -56.22 -9.38
CA LEU A 55 -0.24 -55.98 -10.53
C LEU A 55 -0.52 -57.25 -11.34
N LEU A 56 0.50 -58.09 -11.56
CA LEU A 56 0.33 -59.38 -12.24
C LEU A 56 -0.54 -60.35 -11.43
N GLN A 57 -0.45 -60.30 -10.10
CA GLN A 57 -1.31 -61.09 -9.21
C GLN A 57 -2.77 -60.62 -9.24
N GLN A 58 -3.02 -59.30 -9.29
CA GLN A 58 -4.38 -58.76 -9.44
C GLN A 58 -5.04 -59.15 -10.78
N LEU A 59 -4.25 -59.45 -11.82
CA LEU A 59 -4.74 -60.00 -13.08
C LEU A 59 -4.83 -61.54 -13.11
N GLU A 60 -4.65 -62.19 -11.95
CA GLU A 60 -4.71 -63.64 -11.76
C GLU A 60 -3.77 -64.42 -12.70
N VAL A 61 -2.59 -63.85 -12.99
CA VAL A 61 -1.59 -64.53 -13.83
C VAL A 61 -0.98 -65.71 -13.05
N PRO A 62 -1.03 -66.94 -13.59
CA PRO A 62 -0.46 -68.12 -12.93
C PRO A 62 1.07 -68.01 -12.73
N PRO A 63 1.62 -68.41 -11.56
CA PRO A 63 3.05 -68.26 -11.27
C PRO A 63 3.98 -69.01 -12.23
N ASP A 64 3.51 -70.14 -12.79
CA ASP A 64 4.22 -70.99 -13.75
C ASP A 64 4.38 -70.34 -15.14
N ARG A 65 3.60 -69.29 -15.43
CA ARG A 65 3.70 -68.51 -16.68
C ARG A 65 4.57 -67.26 -16.56
N LEU A 66 5.05 -66.93 -15.36
CA LEU A 66 5.83 -65.73 -15.12
C LEU A 66 7.32 -65.96 -15.40
N PRO A 67 7.96 -65.11 -16.23
CA PRO A 67 9.40 -65.12 -16.39
C PRO A 67 10.14 -64.95 -15.05
N ILE A 68 11.31 -65.57 -14.92
CA ILE A 68 12.10 -65.58 -13.67
C ILE A 68 12.76 -64.21 -13.45
N ASP A 69 13.23 -63.58 -14.52
CA ASP A 69 13.89 -62.27 -14.47
C ASP A 69 12.90 -61.09 -14.60
N PHE A 70 13.34 -59.92 -14.13
CA PHE A 70 12.51 -58.72 -14.07
C PHE A 70 12.18 -58.14 -15.46
N GLU A 71 13.13 -58.13 -16.38
CA GLU A 71 12.94 -57.61 -17.74
C GLU A 71 11.90 -58.44 -18.50
N GLY A 72 11.96 -59.76 -18.36
CA GLY A 72 10.97 -60.70 -18.89
C GLY A 72 9.58 -60.44 -18.32
N ARG A 73 9.46 -60.17 -17.01
CA ARG A 73 8.17 -59.78 -16.40
C ARG A 73 7.65 -58.45 -16.92
N VAL A 74 8.52 -57.46 -17.14
CA VAL A 74 8.15 -56.17 -17.73
C VAL A 74 7.66 -56.33 -19.17
N ALA A 75 8.36 -57.13 -19.98
CA ALA A 75 7.94 -57.44 -21.34
C ALA A 75 6.59 -58.18 -21.38
N TYR A 76 6.40 -59.15 -20.48
CA TYR A 76 5.15 -59.88 -20.34
C TYR A 76 3.99 -58.95 -19.93
N TRP A 77 4.21 -58.10 -18.93
CA TRP A 77 3.26 -57.08 -18.49
C TRP A 77 2.85 -56.14 -19.61
N ARG A 78 3.81 -55.63 -20.39
CA ARG A 78 3.53 -54.77 -21.56
C ARG A 78 2.72 -55.49 -22.64
N THR A 79 2.92 -56.79 -22.82
CA THR A 79 2.12 -57.63 -23.73
C THR A 79 0.68 -57.81 -23.23
N LEU A 80 0.47 -57.91 -21.92
CA LEU A 80 -0.87 -57.90 -21.32
C LEU A 80 -1.56 -56.54 -21.52
N LEU A 81 -0.85 -55.44 -21.26
CA LEU A 81 -1.39 -54.09 -21.43
C LEU A 81 -1.70 -53.72 -22.89
N SER A 82 -1.06 -54.36 -23.88
CA SER A 82 -1.33 -54.13 -25.30
C SER A 82 -2.51 -54.93 -25.84
N SER A 83 -2.87 -56.04 -25.18
CA SER A 83 -3.97 -56.93 -25.59
C SER A 83 -5.24 -56.75 -24.76
N ARG A 84 -5.18 -56.00 -23.65
CA ARG A 84 -6.31 -55.70 -22.76
C ARG A 84 -6.57 -54.19 -22.64
N ARG A 85 -7.83 -53.85 -22.42
CA ARG A 85 -8.33 -52.50 -22.12
C ARG A 85 -8.52 -52.37 -20.60
N LEU A 86 -7.46 -51.97 -19.91
CA LEU A 86 -7.44 -51.81 -18.46
C LEU A 86 -7.38 -50.33 -18.05
N VAL A 87 -7.90 -50.01 -16.86
CA VAL A 87 -7.53 -48.79 -16.14
C VAL A 87 -6.55 -49.14 -15.02
N LEU A 88 -5.38 -48.51 -15.03
CA LEU A 88 -4.33 -48.67 -14.04
C LEU A 88 -4.17 -47.38 -13.24
N VAL A 89 -4.36 -47.45 -11.92
CA VAL A 89 -4.10 -46.33 -11.00
C VAL A 89 -2.81 -46.60 -10.23
N LEU A 90 -1.80 -45.78 -10.49
CA LEU A 90 -0.51 -45.77 -9.79
C LEU A 90 -0.52 -44.60 -8.78
N ASP A 91 -0.89 -44.89 -7.54
CA ASP A 91 -1.03 -43.89 -6.48
C ASP A 91 0.32 -43.58 -5.80
N ASN A 92 0.51 -42.33 -5.36
CA ASN A 92 1.71 -41.83 -4.66
C ASN A 92 3.06 -42.16 -5.33
N ALA A 93 3.19 -42.04 -6.65
CA ALA A 93 4.46 -42.27 -7.35
C ALA A 93 5.55 -41.28 -6.92
N GLY A 94 6.73 -41.76 -6.51
CA GLY A 94 7.83 -40.96 -5.98
C GLY A 94 8.81 -40.42 -7.02
N ASN A 95 9.03 -41.16 -8.12
CA ASN A 95 9.90 -40.75 -9.22
C ASN A 95 9.54 -41.51 -10.52
N SER A 96 10.08 -41.05 -11.66
CA SER A 96 9.82 -41.64 -12.97
C SER A 96 10.34 -43.09 -13.11
N ALA A 97 11.44 -43.44 -12.43
CA ALA A 97 11.99 -44.79 -12.45
C ALA A 97 11.07 -45.82 -11.79
N GLN A 98 10.25 -45.37 -10.82
CA GLN A 98 9.29 -46.22 -10.12
C GLN A 98 8.15 -46.69 -11.05
N ILE A 99 7.75 -45.83 -11.98
CA ILE A 99 6.58 -46.04 -12.84
C ILE A 99 6.94 -46.52 -14.25
N ALA A 100 8.12 -46.17 -14.79
CA ALA A 100 8.51 -46.51 -16.17
C ALA A 100 8.38 -48.01 -16.54
N PRO A 101 8.71 -48.98 -15.66
CA PRO A 101 8.50 -50.40 -15.94
C PRO A 101 7.02 -50.82 -16.00
N LEU A 102 6.14 -50.04 -15.38
CA LEU A 102 4.70 -50.33 -15.25
C LEU A 102 3.87 -49.71 -16.37
N LEU A 103 4.44 -48.79 -17.16
CA LEU A 103 3.72 -48.07 -18.20
C LEU A 103 3.46 -48.93 -19.45
N PRO A 104 2.28 -48.76 -20.11
CA PRO A 104 1.98 -49.40 -21.38
C PRO A 104 2.87 -48.87 -22.52
N THR A 105 3.18 -49.73 -23.49
CA THR A 105 3.89 -49.35 -24.73
C THR A 105 2.98 -49.24 -25.96
N ALA A 106 1.72 -49.66 -25.84
CA ALA A 106 0.72 -49.61 -26.91
C ALA A 106 -0.55 -48.89 -26.45
N PRO A 107 -1.33 -48.30 -27.38
CA PRO A 107 -2.64 -47.74 -27.07
C PRO A 107 -3.65 -48.86 -26.75
N GLY A 108 -4.50 -48.66 -25.73
CA GLY A 108 -5.52 -49.64 -25.34
C GLY A 108 -5.88 -49.58 -23.85
N SER A 109 -4.87 -49.41 -22.99
CA SER A 109 -5.04 -49.20 -21.54
C SER A 109 -4.84 -47.73 -21.14
N LEU A 110 -5.54 -47.29 -20.10
CA LEU A 110 -5.39 -45.99 -19.45
C LEU A 110 -4.57 -46.15 -18.16
N THR A 111 -3.54 -45.35 -17.98
CA THR A 111 -2.76 -45.28 -16.74
C THR A 111 -2.90 -43.90 -16.14
N LEU A 112 -3.51 -43.84 -14.95
CA LEU A 112 -3.60 -42.64 -14.11
C LEU A 112 -2.51 -42.74 -13.05
N VAL A 113 -1.57 -41.81 -13.05
CA VAL A 113 -0.52 -41.73 -12.04
C VAL A 113 -0.81 -40.54 -11.15
N THR A 114 -0.76 -40.69 -9.84
CA THR A 114 -0.80 -39.53 -8.95
C THR A 114 0.57 -39.32 -8.30
N SER A 115 1.00 -38.06 -8.21
CA SER A 115 2.23 -37.71 -7.53
C SER A 115 2.11 -36.39 -6.76
N ARG A 116 2.94 -36.23 -5.73
CA ARG A 116 3.12 -34.95 -5.02
C ARG A 116 4.37 -34.21 -5.49
N ARG A 117 4.99 -34.68 -6.57
CA ARG A 117 6.10 -34.02 -7.26
C ARG A 117 5.83 -33.99 -8.75
N ARG A 118 6.48 -33.05 -9.44
CA ARG A 118 6.49 -33.04 -10.90
C ARG A 118 7.35 -34.19 -11.40
N LEU A 119 6.74 -35.13 -12.14
CA LEU A 119 7.43 -36.30 -12.69
C LEU A 119 7.72 -36.07 -14.18
N GLY A 120 9.00 -36.04 -14.55
CA GLY A 120 9.43 -35.94 -15.94
C GLY A 120 9.36 -37.30 -16.65
N LEU A 121 8.48 -37.43 -17.65
CA LEU A 121 8.38 -38.60 -18.53
C LEU A 121 8.08 -38.16 -19.97
N ASP A 122 8.83 -38.71 -20.93
CA ASP A 122 8.66 -38.38 -22.34
C ASP A 122 7.32 -38.86 -22.88
N GLY A 123 6.59 -37.96 -23.55
CA GLY A 123 5.31 -38.28 -24.22
C GLY A 123 4.11 -38.47 -23.29
N VAL A 124 4.23 -38.14 -22.00
CA VAL A 124 3.14 -38.25 -21.01
C VAL A 124 2.55 -36.87 -20.70
N ARG A 125 1.22 -36.78 -20.61
CA ARG A 125 0.54 -35.52 -20.25
C ARG A 125 0.51 -35.35 -18.73
N LEU A 126 1.00 -34.20 -18.27
CA LEU A 126 0.87 -33.72 -16.90
C LEU A 126 -0.42 -32.90 -16.78
N GLU A 127 -1.24 -33.24 -15.77
CA GLU A 127 -2.48 -32.57 -15.45
C GLU A 127 -2.41 -32.06 -13.99
N PRO A 128 -1.99 -30.80 -13.78
CA PRO A 128 -1.90 -30.25 -12.44
C PRO A 128 -3.30 -30.06 -11.85
N LEU A 129 -3.54 -30.67 -10.69
CA LEU A 129 -4.79 -30.53 -9.96
C LEU A 129 -4.68 -29.32 -9.01
N PRO A 130 -5.33 -28.17 -9.33
CA PRO A 130 -5.37 -27.02 -8.43
C PRO A 130 -6.12 -27.35 -7.14
N VAL A 131 -6.00 -26.45 -6.16
CA VAL A 131 -6.93 -26.42 -5.02
C VAL A 131 -8.35 -26.07 -5.47
N MET A 132 -9.35 -26.26 -4.61
CA MET A 132 -10.73 -25.95 -4.96
C MET A 132 -10.90 -24.44 -5.20
N THR A 133 -11.85 -24.08 -6.05
CA THR A 133 -12.35 -22.70 -6.11
C THR A 133 -13.08 -22.34 -4.82
N GLU A 134 -13.25 -21.04 -4.55
CA GLU A 134 -14.00 -20.56 -3.40
C GLU A 134 -15.41 -21.18 -3.33
N VAL A 135 -16.11 -21.22 -4.47
CA VAL A 135 -17.47 -21.77 -4.58
C VAL A 135 -17.47 -23.26 -4.24
N GLU A 136 -16.60 -24.05 -4.86
CA GLU A 136 -16.48 -25.49 -4.60
C GLU A 136 -16.10 -25.79 -3.14
N ALA A 137 -15.24 -24.96 -2.55
CA ALA A 137 -14.81 -25.11 -1.17
C ALA A 137 -15.96 -24.84 -0.19
N ILE A 138 -16.75 -23.79 -0.42
CA ILE A 138 -17.94 -23.47 0.36
C ILE A 138 -18.99 -24.58 0.19
N GLU A 139 -19.19 -25.08 -1.02
CA GLU A 139 -20.10 -26.21 -1.27
C GLU A 139 -19.68 -27.49 -0.56
N LEU A 140 -18.37 -27.79 -0.53
CA LEU A 140 -17.86 -28.93 0.21
C LEU A 140 -18.06 -28.75 1.72
N LEU A 141 -17.80 -27.55 2.25
CA LEU A 141 -18.04 -27.22 3.66
C LEU A 141 -19.53 -27.40 4.00
N ALA A 142 -20.43 -26.88 3.16
CA ALA A 142 -21.88 -26.97 3.31
C ALA A 142 -22.38 -28.42 3.28
N ARG A 143 -21.85 -29.24 2.36
CA ARG A 143 -22.19 -30.68 2.27
C ARG A 143 -21.87 -31.46 3.55
N ILE A 144 -20.90 -31.00 4.35
CA ILE A 144 -20.43 -31.72 5.54
C ILE A 144 -21.02 -31.12 6.82
N ALA A 145 -20.95 -29.80 6.97
CA ALA A 145 -21.40 -29.10 8.18
C ALA A 145 -22.91 -28.79 8.21
N GLY A 146 -23.58 -28.87 7.05
CA GLY A 146 -24.98 -28.53 6.84
C GLY A 146 -25.16 -27.23 6.04
N VAL A 147 -26.00 -27.28 5.00
CA VAL A 147 -26.23 -26.16 4.07
C VAL A 147 -26.77 -24.92 4.78
N ASP A 148 -27.76 -25.10 5.66
CA ASP A 148 -28.40 -23.98 6.37
C ASP A 148 -27.43 -23.23 7.30
N ARG A 149 -26.49 -23.95 7.94
CA ARG A 149 -25.50 -23.36 8.86
C ARG A 149 -24.47 -22.52 8.11
N VAL A 150 -24.02 -22.99 6.95
CA VAL A 150 -23.07 -22.26 6.11
C VAL A 150 -23.74 -21.05 5.46
N ALA A 151 -24.98 -21.20 4.97
CA ALA A 151 -25.75 -20.13 4.36
C ALA A 151 -26.11 -19.01 5.36
N ALA A 152 -26.29 -19.33 6.64
CA ALA A 152 -26.58 -18.35 7.68
C ALA A 152 -25.40 -17.42 8.02
N GLU A 153 -24.16 -17.82 7.74
CA GLU A 153 -22.93 -17.10 8.11
C GLU A 153 -21.91 -17.05 6.96
N PRO A 154 -22.23 -16.42 5.81
CA PRO A 154 -21.42 -16.50 4.59
C PRO A 154 -20.00 -15.93 4.75
N SER A 155 -19.86 -14.81 5.46
CA SER A 155 -18.54 -14.19 5.71
C SER A 155 -17.64 -15.05 6.60
N ALA A 156 -18.22 -15.76 7.58
CA ALA A 156 -17.48 -16.69 8.43
C ALA A 156 -17.11 -17.97 7.67
N ALA A 157 -18.01 -18.48 6.83
CA ALA A 157 -17.74 -19.63 5.98
C ALA A 157 -16.59 -19.36 5.00
N TYR A 158 -16.60 -18.18 4.37
CA TYR A 158 -15.50 -17.71 3.52
C TYR A 158 -14.17 -17.71 4.29
N GLU A 159 -14.13 -17.13 5.49
CA GLU A 159 -12.91 -17.10 6.31
C GLU A 159 -12.43 -18.52 6.67
N VAL A 160 -13.34 -19.46 6.99
CA VAL A 160 -12.96 -20.86 7.28
C VAL A 160 -12.33 -21.51 6.05
N VAL A 161 -12.96 -21.46 4.87
CA VAL A 161 -12.42 -22.11 3.67
C VAL A 161 -11.11 -21.48 3.20
N ARG A 162 -10.98 -20.15 3.34
CA ARG A 162 -9.76 -19.40 3.05
C ARG A 162 -8.61 -19.87 3.94
N ARG A 163 -8.86 -20.03 5.25
CA ARG A 163 -7.88 -20.54 6.22
C ARG A 163 -7.52 -22.01 5.98
N CYS A 164 -8.47 -22.81 5.50
CA CYS A 164 -8.21 -24.18 5.05
C CYS A 164 -7.43 -24.25 3.72
N GLY A 165 -7.12 -23.11 3.10
CA GLY A 165 -6.36 -23.10 1.86
C GLY A 165 -7.10 -23.63 0.65
N TYR A 166 -8.42 -23.68 0.72
CA TYR A 166 -9.25 -24.32 -0.30
C TYR A 166 -8.87 -25.80 -0.56
N LEU A 167 -8.17 -26.45 0.37
CA LEU A 167 -7.79 -27.85 0.27
C LEU A 167 -8.98 -28.74 0.66
N PRO A 168 -9.44 -29.66 -0.20
CA PRO A 168 -10.56 -30.55 0.11
C PRO A 168 -10.38 -31.30 1.43
N LEU A 169 -9.16 -31.77 1.72
CA LEU A 169 -8.87 -32.49 2.96
C LEU A 169 -9.06 -31.60 4.21
N ALA A 170 -8.52 -30.38 4.19
CA ALA A 170 -8.61 -29.45 5.31
C ALA A 170 -10.06 -29.00 5.53
N ILE A 171 -10.79 -28.70 4.45
CA ILE A 171 -12.21 -28.36 4.50
C ILE A 171 -13.03 -29.51 5.08
N ARG A 172 -12.74 -30.76 4.69
CA ARG A 172 -13.42 -31.92 5.26
C ARG A 172 -13.24 -32.03 6.76
N LEU A 173 -12.03 -31.79 7.27
CA LEU A 173 -11.75 -31.81 8.72
C LEU A 173 -12.51 -30.68 9.44
N ALA A 174 -12.43 -29.45 8.92
CA ALA A 174 -13.15 -28.30 9.46
C ALA A 174 -14.67 -28.50 9.47
N GLY A 175 -15.23 -28.98 8.36
CA GLY A 175 -16.66 -29.30 8.23
C GLY A 175 -17.09 -30.42 9.17
N THR A 176 -16.28 -31.47 9.32
CA THR A 176 -16.56 -32.60 10.22
C THR A 176 -16.59 -32.14 11.67
N ARG A 177 -15.71 -31.21 12.07
CA ARG A 177 -15.76 -30.58 13.41
C ARG A 177 -17.03 -29.78 13.65
N LEU A 178 -17.45 -28.97 12.68
CA LEU A 178 -18.73 -28.26 12.77
C LEU A 178 -19.91 -29.23 12.87
N ALA A 179 -19.90 -30.31 12.10
CA ALA A 179 -20.93 -31.35 12.14
C ALA A 179 -21.00 -32.04 13.52
N HIS A 180 -19.85 -32.36 14.13
CA HIS A 180 -19.79 -32.96 15.47
C HIS A 180 -20.06 -31.99 16.63
N ARG A 181 -20.12 -30.67 16.36
CA ARG A 181 -20.40 -29.64 17.37
C ARG A 181 -21.58 -28.77 16.95
N PRO A 182 -22.82 -29.22 17.20
CA PRO A 182 -24.03 -28.49 16.80
C PRO A 182 -24.17 -27.12 17.49
N SER A 183 -23.58 -26.94 18.66
CA SER A 183 -23.60 -25.68 19.42
C SER A 183 -22.65 -24.61 18.90
N TRP A 184 -21.71 -24.96 18.01
CA TRP A 184 -20.76 -24.00 17.43
C TRP A 184 -21.38 -23.25 16.26
N ARG A 185 -21.14 -21.95 16.17
CA ARG A 185 -21.37 -21.16 14.96
C ARG A 185 -20.19 -21.29 14.01
N VAL A 186 -20.40 -20.93 12.74
CA VAL A 186 -19.29 -20.90 11.77
C VAL A 186 -18.31 -19.80 12.15
N SER A 187 -18.81 -18.67 12.65
CA SER A 187 -18.00 -17.58 13.22
C SER A 187 -17.13 -17.99 14.41
N ASP A 188 -17.59 -18.93 15.25
CA ASP A 188 -16.77 -19.44 16.36
C ASP A 188 -15.55 -20.19 15.85
N LEU A 189 -15.72 -21.02 14.81
CA LEU A 189 -14.61 -21.72 14.17
C LEU A 189 -13.69 -20.72 13.46
N ALA A 190 -14.25 -19.75 12.74
CA ALA A 190 -13.47 -18.71 12.07
C ALA A 190 -12.64 -17.85 13.05
N ALA A 191 -13.20 -17.51 14.21
CA ALA A 191 -12.50 -16.77 15.26
C ALA A 191 -11.37 -17.60 15.88
N ARG A 192 -11.58 -18.90 16.09
CA ARG A 192 -10.53 -19.81 16.56
C ARG A 192 -9.42 -20.01 15.53
N LEU A 193 -9.75 -20.05 14.24
CA LEU A 193 -8.79 -20.03 13.14
C LEU A 193 -8.08 -18.67 12.98
N ARG A 194 -8.60 -17.61 13.60
CA ARG A 194 -8.00 -16.26 13.67
C ARG A 194 -7.08 -16.04 14.87
N GLY A 195 -7.09 -16.92 15.87
CA GLY A 195 -6.37 -16.75 17.14
C GLY A 195 -4.85 -16.61 16.97
N ASP A 196 -4.25 -15.84 17.87
CA ASP A 196 -2.84 -15.43 17.89
C ASP A 196 -1.86 -16.58 17.61
N ARG A 197 -0.73 -16.30 16.92
CA ARG A 197 0.33 -17.20 16.40
C ARG A 197 0.91 -18.22 17.42
N ARG A 198 0.44 -18.18 18.68
CA ARG A 198 0.87 -18.97 19.83
C ARG A 198 -0.27 -19.73 20.55
N THR A 199 -1.52 -19.63 20.10
CA THR A 199 -2.71 -20.12 20.84
C THR A 199 -3.47 -21.28 20.21
N LEU A 200 -2.82 -22.08 19.34
CA LEU A 200 -3.46 -23.22 18.68
C LEU A 200 -2.98 -24.63 19.11
N PRO A 201 -3.06 -25.00 20.41
CA PRO A 201 -3.00 -26.42 20.79
C PRO A 201 -4.12 -27.27 20.15
N GLU A 202 -5.25 -26.66 19.77
CA GLU A 202 -6.49 -27.34 19.33
C GLU A 202 -6.52 -27.69 17.82
N LEU A 203 -5.66 -27.06 17.02
CA LEU A 203 -5.40 -27.40 15.61
C LEU A 203 -4.24 -28.40 15.47
N ALA A 204 -3.30 -28.42 16.42
CA ALA A 204 -2.14 -29.32 16.43
C ALA A 204 -2.51 -30.82 16.44
N ALA A 205 -3.73 -31.22 16.83
CA ALA A 205 -4.17 -32.62 16.78
C ALA A 205 -4.56 -33.10 15.36
N GLU A 206 -4.93 -32.19 14.45
CA GLU A 206 -5.42 -32.52 13.09
C GLU A 206 -4.61 -31.85 11.97
N ILE A 207 -3.89 -30.74 12.24
CA ILE A 207 -2.67 -30.37 11.49
C ILE A 207 -1.66 -31.52 11.54
N ARG A 208 -1.74 -32.45 12.50
CA ARG A 208 -1.01 -33.72 12.43
C ARG A 208 -1.39 -34.62 11.24
N THR A 209 -2.52 -34.42 10.55
CA THR A 209 -2.89 -35.18 9.33
C THR A 209 -2.59 -34.44 8.02
N VAL A 210 -2.83 -33.12 7.95
CA VAL A 210 -2.43 -32.29 6.79
C VAL A 210 -0.93 -31.98 6.84
N GLY A 211 -0.41 -31.64 8.01
CA GLY A 211 1.01 -31.54 8.32
C GLY A 211 1.75 -32.88 8.27
N ALA A 212 1.09 -34.05 8.43
CA ALA A 212 1.71 -35.33 8.05
C ALA A 212 1.88 -35.44 6.52
N ALA A 213 0.94 -34.91 5.74
CA ALA A 213 1.08 -34.88 4.29
C ALA A 213 2.20 -33.93 3.83
N PHE A 214 2.37 -32.78 4.49
CA PHE A 214 3.52 -31.88 4.27
C PHE A 214 4.83 -32.43 4.84
N ALA A 215 4.81 -33.12 5.99
CA ALA A 215 6.00 -33.73 6.59
C ALA A 215 6.65 -34.75 5.68
N LEU A 216 5.84 -35.48 4.89
CA LEU A 216 6.33 -36.42 3.89
C LEU A 216 6.99 -35.72 2.70
N SER A 217 6.41 -34.62 2.20
CA SER A 217 7.06 -33.79 1.17
C SER A 217 8.35 -33.13 1.69
N TYR A 218 8.34 -32.65 2.94
CA TYR A 218 9.47 -32.04 3.61
C TYR A 218 10.61 -33.04 3.88
N ALA A 219 10.29 -34.26 4.32
CA ALA A 219 11.28 -35.30 4.61
C ALA A 219 12.07 -35.76 3.38
N GLN A 220 11.52 -35.56 2.17
CA GLN A 220 12.16 -35.92 0.91
C GLN A 220 13.04 -34.82 0.31
N LEU A 221 12.99 -33.61 0.88
CA LEU A 221 13.86 -32.52 0.48
C LEU A 221 15.30 -32.78 0.91
N SER A 222 16.26 -32.27 0.15
CA SER A 222 17.64 -32.23 0.61
C SER A 222 17.77 -31.39 1.89
N SER A 223 18.76 -31.70 2.75
CA SER A 223 18.95 -30.96 4.02
C SER A 223 19.09 -29.43 3.83
N PRO A 224 19.77 -28.92 2.77
CA PRO A 224 19.78 -27.49 2.47
C PRO A 224 18.38 -26.92 2.14
N THR A 225 17.56 -27.65 1.40
CA THR A 225 16.21 -27.23 0.99
C THR A 225 15.23 -27.27 2.15
N GLN A 226 15.36 -28.23 3.06
CA GLN A 226 14.64 -28.24 4.33
C GLN A 226 14.91 -26.96 5.13
N ARG A 227 16.17 -26.51 5.20
CA ARG A 227 16.52 -25.26 5.90
C ARG A 227 15.89 -24.04 5.23
N VAL A 228 15.93 -23.94 3.90
CA VAL A 228 15.25 -22.85 3.16
C VAL A 228 13.75 -22.86 3.48
N PHE A 229 13.11 -24.01 3.38
CA PHE A 229 11.68 -24.17 3.66
C PHE A 229 11.30 -23.65 5.05
N ARG A 230 12.03 -24.08 6.09
CA ARG A 230 11.78 -23.62 7.47
C ARG A 230 11.93 -22.11 7.60
N LEU A 231 13.05 -21.54 7.12
CA LEU A 231 13.30 -20.11 7.24
C LEU A 231 12.30 -19.26 6.45
N LEU A 232 11.78 -19.75 5.32
CA LEU A 232 10.69 -19.07 4.58
C LEU A 232 9.42 -18.87 5.44
N GLY A 233 9.21 -19.68 6.47
CA GLY A 233 8.14 -19.46 7.45
C GLY A 233 8.27 -18.13 8.21
N LEU A 234 9.46 -17.54 8.28
CA LEU A 234 9.72 -16.22 8.88
C LEU A 234 9.39 -15.06 7.93
N HIS A 235 9.17 -15.31 6.64
CA HIS A 235 8.82 -14.28 5.67
C HIS A 235 7.35 -13.86 5.83
N THR A 236 7.09 -12.60 6.20
CA THR A 236 5.76 -12.08 6.51
C THR A 236 5.01 -11.50 5.31
N GLY A 237 5.69 -11.28 4.19
CA GLY A 237 5.09 -10.83 2.93
C GLY A 237 4.19 -11.88 2.27
N SER A 238 3.22 -11.43 1.47
CA SER A 238 2.28 -12.29 0.73
C SER A 238 2.98 -13.16 -0.32
N ASP A 239 4.03 -12.61 -0.92
CA ASP A 239 4.92 -13.25 -1.87
C ASP A 239 6.37 -12.81 -1.63
N PHE A 240 7.31 -13.34 -2.40
CA PHE A 240 8.74 -13.04 -2.31
C PHE A 240 9.47 -13.34 -3.62
N ASP A 241 10.64 -12.75 -3.82
CA ASP A 241 11.56 -13.06 -4.93
C ASP A 241 12.77 -13.88 -4.45
N ALA A 242 13.59 -14.34 -5.40
CA ALA A 242 14.79 -15.11 -5.07
C ALA A 242 15.84 -14.31 -4.28
N CYS A 243 15.89 -12.98 -4.43
CA CYS A 243 16.84 -12.13 -3.71
C CYS A 243 16.49 -12.03 -2.22
N SER A 244 15.21 -11.84 -1.89
CA SER A 244 14.75 -11.79 -0.50
C SER A 244 14.95 -13.15 0.19
N VAL A 245 14.78 -14.26 -0.54
CA VAL A 245 15.09 -15.61 -0.03
C VAL A 245 16.59 -15.80 0.17
N ALA A 246 17.43 -15.36 -0.78
CA ALA A 246 18.87 -15.40 -0.65
C ALA A 246 19.38 -14.60 0.55
N ALA A 247 18.74 -13.45 0.84
CA ALA A 247 19.02 -12.63 2.01
C ALA A 247 18.58 -13.28 3.32
N LEU A 248 17.35 -13.81 3.36
CA LEU A 248 16.77 -14.50 4.51
C LEU A 248 17.59 -15.73 4.92
N VAL A 249 18.05 -16.52 3.96
CA VAL A 249 18.74 -17.79 4.22
C VAL A 249 20.26 -17.62 4.35
N GLY A 250 20.81 -16.50 3.84
CA GLY A 250 22.24 -16.21 3.82
C GLY A 250 23.01 -17.01 2.75
N LEU A 251 22.41 -17.22 1.58
CA LEU A 251 23.00 -17.98 0.48
C LEU A 251 23.29 -17.11 -0.75
N PRO A 252 24.26 -17.48 -1.62
CA PRO A 252 24.40 -16.88 -2.94
C PRO A 252 23.13 -17.03 -3.77
N LEU A 253 22.77 -16.00 -4.56
CA LEU A 253 21.52 -15.97 -5.33
C LEU A 253 21.30 -17.21 -6.21
N PRO A 254 22.28 -17.71 -7.01
CA PRO A 254 22.07 -18.90 -7.83
C PRO A 254 21.74 -20.16 -7.02
N ARG A 255 22.27 -20.24 -5.79
CA ARG A 255 21.96 -21.36 -4.90
C ARG A 255 20.56 -21.24 -4.32
N ALA A 256 20.11 -20.04 -3.98
CA ALA A 256 18.74 -19.81 -3.51
C ALA A 256 17.71 -20.15 -4.59
N GLN A 257 17.94 -19.74 -5.84
CA GLN A 257 17.09 -20.08 -7.00
C GLN A 257 16.96 -21.59 -7.18
N HIS A 258 18.07 -22.32 -7.19
CA HIS A 258 18.04 -23.77 -7.33
C HIS A 258 17.27 -24.49 -6.20
N LEU A 259 17.36 -23.99 -4.97
CA LEU A 259 16.61 -24.57 -3.83
C LEU A 259 15.12 -24.18 -3.90
N LEU A 260 14.77 -23.03 -4.46
CA LEU A 260 13.38 -22.66 -4.77
C LEU A 260 12.78 -23.57 -5.84
N ASP A 261 13.55 -23.92 -6.88
CA ASP A 261 13.11 -24.89 -7.90
C ASP A 261 12.78 -26.24 -7.27
N GLU A 262 13.61 -26.74 -6.35
CA GLU A 262 13.33 -27.99 -5.63
C GLU A 262 12.05 -27.89 -4.77
N LEU A 263 11.76 -26.73 -4.18
CA LEU A 263 10.53 -26.49 -3.42
C LEU A 263 9.29 -26.40 -4.31
N ILE A 264 9.42 -25.85 -5.52
CA ILE A 264 8.36 -25.84 -6.54
C ILE A 264 8.08 -27.27 -7.02
N ASP A 265 9.12 -28.03 -7.32
CA ASP A 265 8.99 -29.44 -7.73
C ASP A 265 8.36 -30.30 -6.63
N GLY A 266 8.52 -29.91 -5.37
CA GLY A 266 7.90 -30.51 -4.18
C GLY A 266 6.49 -30.00 -3.84
N TYR A 267 5.93 -29.07 -4.60
CA TYR A 267 4.64 -28.40 -4.32
C TYR A 267 4.57 -27.75 -2.92
N LEU A 268 5.71 -27.30 -2.40
CA LEU A 268 5.80 -26.56 -1.13
C LEU A 268 5.87 -25.05 -1.36
N VAL A 269 6.28 -24.61 -2.55
CA VAL A 269 6.27 -23.21 -2.99
C VAL A 269 5.54 -23.14 -4.33
N GLU A 270 4.77 -22.07 -4.54
CA GLU A 270 4.13 -21.78 -5.82
C GLU A 270 4.83 -20.59 -6.50
N GLU A 271 4.84 -20.58 -7.84
CA GLU A 271 5.30 -19.44 -8.64
C GLU A 271 4.13 -18.93 -9.52
N PRO A 272 3.27 -18.01 -9.01
CA PRO A 272 2.11 -17.53 -9.75
C PRO A 272 2.50 -16.70 -10.98
N THR A 273 3.60 -15.98 -10.89
CA THR A 273 4.21 -15.21 -11.98
C THR A 273 5.71 -15.43 -11.94
N ALA A 274 6.35 -15.46 -13.10
CA ALA A 274 7.79 -15.70 -13.21
C ALA A 274 8.60 -14.82 -12.23
N GLY A 275 9.44 -15.44 -11.40
CA GLY A 275 10.29 -14.80 -10.40
C GLY A 275 9.57 -14.35 -9.12
N ARG A 276 8.26 -14.61 -8.98
CA ARG A 276 7.49 -14.36 -7.74
C ARG A 276 7.01 -15.67 -7.16
N TYR A 277 7.39 -15.89 -5.92
CA TYR A 277 7.10 -17.11 -5.19
C TYR A 277 6.16 -16.81 -4.04
N ARG A 278 5.32 -17.78 -3.68
CA ARG A 278 4.50 -17.70 -2.47
C ARG A 278 4.41 -19.03 -1.76
N LEU A 279 4.31 -18.97 -0.44
CA LEU A 279 3.87 -20.09 0.38
C LEU A 279 2.37 -20.00 0.54
N HIS A 280 1.70 -21.13 0.32
CA HIS A 280 0.32 -21.31 0.71
C HIS A 280 0.19 -21.12 2.25
N ASP A 281 -0.87 -20.47 2.75
CA ASP A 281 -1.05 -20.11 4.18
C ASP A 281 -0.75 -21.26 5.16
N LEU A 282 -1.36 -22.44 4.96
CA LEU A 282 -1.10 -23.63 5.79
C LEU A 282 0.35 -24.15 5.71
N VAL A 283 0.99 -24.03 4.55
CA VAL A 283 2.39 -24.45 4.37
C VAL A 283 3.32 -23.47 5.07
N ARG A 284 2.99 -22.17 5.05
CA ARG A 284 3.71 -21.13 5.78
C ARG A 284 3.64 -21.35 7.29
N GLU A 285 2.46 -21.67 7.80
CA GLU A 285 2.29 -22.01 9.22
C GLU A 285 3.12 -23.24 9.59
N TYR A 286 3.07 -24.30 8.78
CA TYR A 286 3.89 -25.49 8.98
C TYR A 286 5.40 -25.21 8.93
N ALA A 287 5.86 -24.40 7.96
CA ALA A 287 7.25 -23.98 7.85
C ALA A 287 7.71 -23.20 9.10
N PHE A 288 6.88 -22.30 9.61
CA PHE A 288 7.14 -21.51 10.80
C PHE A 288 7.21 -22.38 12.07
N GLU A 289 6.29 -23.32 12.24
CA GLU A 289 6.32 -24.29 13.35
C GLU A 289 7.62 -25.11 13.34
N LEU A 290 7.99 -25.65 12.17
CA LEU A 290 9.25 -26.39 12.01
C LEU A 290 10.46 -25.51 12.32
N CYS A 291 10.46 -24.25 11.87
CA CYS A 291 11.54 -23.32 12.13
C CYS A 291 11.71 -23.07 13.63
N THR A 292 10.61 -22.84 14.34
CA THR A 292 10.61 -22.61 15.80
C THR A 292 11.06 -23.85 16.57
N ALA A 293 10.70 -25.04 16.09
CA ALA A 293 11.05 -26.30 16.74
C ALA A 293 12.50 -26.77 16.47
N THR A 294 13.08 -26.37 15.33
CA THR A 294 14.35 -26.96 14.83
C THR A 294 15.51 -25.97 14.82
N ASP A 295 15.27 -24.74 14.37
CA ASP A 295 16.34 -23.74 14.16
C ASP A 295 16.55 -22.93 15.44
N GLY A 296 17.80 -22.63 15.77
CA GLY A 296 18.15 -21.90 17.00
C GLY A 296 17.71 -20.44 16.97
N ASP A 297 17.49 -19.83 18.15
CA ASP A 297 17.05 -18.43 18.26
C ASP A 297 17.97 -17.45 17.53
N ASP A 298 19.29 -17.69 17.58
CA ASP A 298 20.29 -16.86 16.90
C ASP A 298 20.23 -17.01 15.37
N GLU A 299 19.96 -18.21 14.86
CA GLU A 299 19.80 -18.44 13.42
C GLU A 299 18.53 -17.77 12.89
N ARG A 300 17.42 -17.88 13.63
CA ARG A 300 16.16 -17.19 13.28
C ARG A 300 16.33 -15.68 13.30
N ARG A 301 17.04 -15.13 14.31
CA ARG A 301 17.34 -13.69 14.39
C ARG A 301 18.21 -13.24 13.21
N ALA A 302 19.27 -13.99 12.89
CA ALA A 302 20.14 -13.68 11.75
C ALA A 302 19.39 -13.71 10.42
N ALA A 303 18.47 -14.67 10.25
CA ALA A 303 17.63 -14.77 9.06
C ALA A 303 16.70 -13.55 8.92
N VAL A 304 15.97 -13.20 9.98
CA VAL A 304 15.10 -12.01 10.00
C VAL A 304 15.91 -10.75 9.72
N GLU A 305 17.04 -10.55 10.40
CA GLU A 305 17.89 -9.38 10.14
C GLU A 305 18.39 -9.32 8.69
N GLY A 306 18.74 -10.45 8.08
CA GLY A 306 19.14 -10.52 6.67
C GLY A 306 18.02 -10.08 5.73
N LEU A 307 16.79 -10.51 6.00
CA LEU A 307 15.60 -10.09 5.24
C LEU A 307 15.30 -8.60 5.41
N LEU A 308 15.33 -8.09 6.64
CA LEU A 308 15.07 -6.68 6.93
C LEU A 308 16.14 -5.76 6.31
N ASP A 309 17.41 -6.16 6.38
CA ASP A 309 18.53 -5.45 5.74
C ASP A 309 18.35 -5.38 4.21
N PHE A 310 17.98 -6.50 3.59
CA PHE A 310 17.73 -6.53 2.15
C PHE A 310 16.59 -5.59 1.74
N TYR A 311 15.42 -5.65 2.40
CA TYR A 311 14.32 -4.74 2.06
C TYR A 311 14.67 -3.27 2.29
N LEU A 312 15.45 -2.97 3.34
CA LEU A 312 15.91 -1.61 3.59
C LEU A 312 16.74 -1.08 2.42
N HIS A 313 17.71 -1.87 1.95
CA HIS A 313 18.61 -1.46 0.89
C HIS A 313 17.97 -1.52 -0.50
N ALA A 314 17.08 -2.47 -0.77
CA ALA A 314 16.28 -2.50 -1.99
C ALA A 314 15.38 -1.25 -2.09
N ALA A 315 14.69 -0.90 -1.00
CA ALA A 315 13.89 0.32 -0.95
C ALA A 315 14.75 1.60 -1.02
N ASP A 316 15.98 1.58 -0.48
CA ASP A 316 16.94 2.68 -0.63
C ASP A 316 17.36 2.90 -2.10
N VAL A 317 17.55 1.82 -2.87
CA VAL A 317 17.80 1.92 -4.31
C VAL A 317 16.59 2.53 -5.02
N ALA A 318 15.39 2.00 -4.77
CA ALA A 318 14.17 2.48 -5.40
C ALA A 318 13.88 3.96 -5.07
N ARG A 319 14.04 4.38 -3.81
CA ARG A 319 13.72 5.76 -3.39
C ARG A 319 14.61 6.81 -4.05
N ARG A 320 15.83 6.47 -4.50
CA ARG A 320 16.77 7.43 -5.13
C ARG A 320 16.21 8.04 -6.42
N SER A 321 15.29 7.35 -7.09
CA SER A 321 14.61 7.86 -8.28
C SER A 321 13.49 8.87 -7.98
N ILE A 322 12.91 8.85 -6.78
CA ILE A 322 11.75 9.69 -6.37
C ILE A 322 12.10 10.76 -5.32
N GLU A 323 13.18 10.57 -4.58
CA GLU A 323 13.66 11.52 -3.56
C GLU A 323 14.75 12.44 -4.12
N SER A 324 14.55 13.75 -3.91
CA SER A 324 15.55 14.76 -4.21
C SER A 324 16.81 14.58 -3.34
N ALA A 325 17.98 14.99 -3.85
CA ALA A 325 19.24 14.94 -3.09
C ALA A 325 19.13 15.63 -1.71
N ARG A 326 18.35 16.72 -1.63
CA ARG A 326 18.00 17.41 -0.38
C ARG A 326 17.36 16.47 0.64
N SER A 327 16.31 15.74 0.28
CA SER A 327 15.61 14.84 1.21
C SER A 327 16.47 13.66 1.64
N ARG A 328 17.39 13.22 0.76
CA ARG A 328 18.27 12.08 1.03
C ARG A 328 19.33 12.37 2.10
N ARG A 329 19.70 13.63 2.34
CA ARG A 329 20.73 14.00 3.36
C ARG A 329 20.32 13.69 4.80
N PHE A 330 19.02 13.58 5.06
CA PHE A 330 18.44 13.32 6.38
C PHE A 330 18.27 11.82 6.68
N PHE A 331 18.91 10.97 5.89
CA PHE A 331 18.82 9.53 6.08
C PHE A 331 20.01 8.81 5.46
N ASN A 332 20.70 8.00 6.27
CA ASN A 332 21.73 7.08 5.81
C ASN A 332 21.31 5.64 6.16
N PRO A 333 21.06 4.76 5.17
CA PRO A 333 20.72 3.36 5.46
C PRO A 333 21.90 2.57 6.04
N GLY A 334 23.14 3.04 5.89
CA GLY A 334 24.36 2.28 6.18
C GLY A 334 24.84 1.51 4.94
N LEU A 335 25.72 0.53 5.15
CA LEU A 335 26.18 -0.39 4.11
C LEU A 335 25.36 -1.69 4.16
N PRO A 336 24.92 -2.23 3.01
CA PRO A 336 24.19 -3.50 2.98
C PRO A 336 25.08 -4.65 3.45
N ARG A 337 24.50 -5.61 4.19
CA ARG A 337 25.19 -6.86 4.52
C ARG A 337 25.42 -7.74 3.28
N ARG A 338 24.54 -7.61 2.29
CA ARG A 338 24.54 -8.37 1.03
C ARG A 338 24.60 -7.42 -0.17
N SER A 339 25.76 -6.78 -0.38
CA SER A 339 25.97 -5.88 -1.52
C SER A 339 25.77 -6.59 -2.86
N ASP A 340 26.12 -7.88 -2.93
CA ASP A 340 25.89 -8.75 -4.09
C ASP A 340 24.43 -8.78 -4.54
N LEU A 341 23.48 -8.84 -3.60
CA LEU A 341 22.05 -8.84 -3.90
C LEU A 341 21.54 -7.46 -4.31
N VAL A 342 22.08 -6.40 -3.70
CA VAL A 342 21.69 -5.02 -4.02
C VAL A 342 22.21 -4.61 -5.40
N GLU A 343 23.41 -5.07 -5.78
CA GLU A 343 23.99 -4.85 -7.11
C GLU A 343 23.16 -5.54 -8.21
N GLU A 344 22.65 -6.75 -7.96
CA GLU A 344 21.78 -7.48 -8.89
C GLU A 344 20.48 -6.72 -9.21
N LEU A 345 19.92 -5.99 -8.24
CA LEU A 345 18.72 -5.17 -8.46
C LEU A 345 18.94 -4.03 -9.47
N GLY A 346 20.20 -3.59 -9.66
CA GLY A 346 20.56 -2.51 -10.56
C GLY A 346 19.81 -1.20 -10.26
N THR A 347 19.17 -0.63 -11.28
CA THR A 347 18.33 0.58 -11.13
C THR A 347 16.86 0.18 -11.04
N LEU A 348 16.23 0.46 -9.89
CA LEU A 348 14.81 0.20 -9.70
C LEU A 348 13.95 1.40 -10.10
N HIS A 349 12.87 1.11 -10.85
CA HIS A 349 11.83 2.09 -11.17
C HIS A 349 10.92 2.31 -9.95
N PRO A 350 10.32 3.49 -9.76
CA PRO A 350 9.35 3.76 -8.69
C PRO A 350 8.20 2.75 -8.55
N ARG A 351 7.88 2.03 -9.64
CA ARG A 351 6.85 0.97 -9.67
C ARG A 351 7.22 -0.24 -8.80
N TRP A 352 8.48 -0.38 -8.41
CA TRP A 352 8.91 -1.39 -7.45
C TRP A 352 8.13 -1.29 -6.13
N PHE A 353 7.88 -0.07 -5.62
CA PHE A 353 7.08 0.10 -4.41
C PHE A 353 5.61 -0.32 -4.58
N ALA A 354 5.08 -0.34 -5.81
CA ALA A 354 3.73 -0.84 -6.06
C ALA A 354 3.66 -2.38 -5.95
N VAL A 355 4.77 -3.07 -6.21
CA VAL A 355 4.88 -4.52 -6.09
C VAL A 355 5.28 -4.90 -4.65
N GLU A 356 6.29 -4.23 -4.09
CA GLU A 356 6.89 -4.58 -2.80
C GLU A 356 6.33 -3.80 -1.61
N GLY A 357 5.41 -2.84 -1.82
CA GLY A 357 4.88 -1.99 -0.74
C GLY A 357 4.28 -2.79 0.41
N GLY A 358 3.51 -3.83 0.10
CA GLY A 358 2.94 -4.73 1.11
C GLY A 358 4.02 -5.53 1.86
N ASN A 359 5.07 -5.96 1.16
CA ASN A 359 6.19 -6.67 1.78
C ASN A 359 7.04 -5.74 2.67
N LEU A 360 7.22 -4.48 2.27
CA LEU A 360 7.88 -3.46 3.06
C LEU A 360 7.11 -3.14 4.35
N ALA A 361 5.78 -3.00 4.27
CA ALA A 361 4.93 -2.81 5.44
C ALA A 361 5.01 -4.04 6.38
N ALA A 362 4.95 -5.26 5.82
CA ALA A 362 5.10 -6.49 6.58
C ALA A 362 6.48 -6.62 7.24
N ALA A 363 7.54 -6.09 6.61
CA ALA A 363 8.88 -6.04 7.18
C ALA A 363 8.98 -5.07 8.36
N VAL A 364 8.29 -3.92 8.33
CA VAL A 364 8.21 -3.00 9.47
C VAL A 364 7.55 -3.68 10.67
N THR A 365 6.42 -4.37 10.44
CA THR A 365 5.73 -5.12 11.50
C THR A 365 6.59 -6.27 12.04
N LEU A 366 7.25 -7.03 11.17
CA LEU A 366 8.18 -8.08 11.59
C LEU A 366 9.30 -7.52 12.47
N ALA A 367 9.89 -6.38 12.08
CA ALA A 367 10.93 -5.73 12.86
C ALA A 367 10.44 -5.27 14.24
N MET A 368 9.17 -4.85 14.38
CA MET A 368 8.56 -4.56 15.67
C MET A 368 8.37 -5.82 16.51
N GLU A 369 7.83 -6.90 15.92
CA GLU A 369 7.57 -8.17 16.62
C GLU A 369 8.86 -8.84 17.13
N THR A 370 9.97 -8.69 16.40
CA THR A 370 11.27 -9.27 16.78
C THR A 370 12.15 -8.34 17.62
N GLY A 371 11.69 -7.13 17.93
CA GLY A 371 12.48 -6.13 18.66
C GLY A 371 13.64 -5.53 17.86
N SER A 372 13.65 -5.70 16.53
CA SER A 372 14.63 -5.15 15.61
C SER A 372 14.32 -3.69 15.28
N TYR A 373 14.14 -2.86 16.32
CA TYR A 373 13.59 -1.50 16.23
C TYR A 373 14.35 -0.57 15.28
N SER A 374 15.67 -0.77 15.11
CA SER A 374 16.47 0.03 14.17
C SER A 374 16.01 -0.17 12.72
N TYR A 375 15.69 -1.40 12.33
CA TYR A 375 15.14 -1.66 10.99
C TYR A 375 13.71 -1.12 10.85
N ALA A 376 12.87 -1.23 11.89
CA ALA A 376 11.48 -0.79 11.83
C ALA A 376 11.35 0.69 11.41
N TRP A 377 12.07 1.60 12.07
CA TRP A 377 11.99 3.02 11.72
C TRP A 377 12.66 3.34 10.38
N ARG A 378 13.76 2.66 10.04
CA ARG A 378 14.49 2.86 8.78
C ARG A 378 13.68 2.40 7.57
N LEU A 379 12.98 1.26 7.67
CA LEU A 379 12.09 0.73 6.64
C LEU A 379 10.90 1.66 6.42
N ALA A 380 10.26 2.14 7.49
CA ALA A 380 9.19 3.13 7.39
C ALA A 380 9.68 4.43 6.74
N ARG A 381 10.90 4.88 7.08
CA ARG A 381 11.54 6.05 6.48
C ARG A 381 11.72 5.90 4.97
N VAL A 382 12.26 4.79 4.48
CA VAL A 382 12.53 4.63 3.04
C VAL A 382 11.25 4.53 2.20
N GLY A 383 10.15 4.04 2.78
CA GLY A 383 8.83 4.00 2.13
C GLY A 383 8.11 5.35 2.06
N TRP A 384 8.51 6.35 2.87
CA TRP A 384 7.77 7.60 3.03
C TRP A 384 7.44 8.31 1.71
N ARG A 385 8.44 8.53 0.84
CA ARG A 385 8.26 9.37 -0.34
C ARG A 385 7.25 8.80 -1.32
N TYR A 386 7.27 7.47 -1.46
CA TYR A 386 6.32 6.75 -2.31
C TYR A 386 4.90 6.89 -1.76
N LEU A 387 4.68 6.53 -0.49
CA LEU A 387 3.36 6.58 0.13
C LEU A 387 2.79 7.99 0.17
N TYR A 388 3.64 8.98 0.47
CA TYR A 388 3.27 10.38 0.40
C TYR A 388 2.76 10.70 -1.00
N HIS A 389 3.55 10.50 -2.05
CA HIS A 389 3.16 10.87 -3.41
C HIS A 389 1.98 10.09 -3.98
N ALA A 390 1.88 8.80 -3.68
CA ALA A 390 0.75 7.95 -4.07
C ALA A 390 -0.56 8.33 -3.38
N GLY A 391 -0.52 9.17 -2.32
CA GLY A 391 -1.70 9.56 -1.57
C GLY A 391 -2.13 8.55 -0.51
N ASN A 392 -1.33 7.49 -0.26
CA ASN A 392 -1.58 6.47 0.75
C ASN A 392 -1.22 7.00 2.16
N LEU A 393 -1.91 8.05 2.59
CA LEU A 393 -1.57 8.77 3.81
C LEU A 393 -1.89 7.99 5.09
N ASP A 394 -2.93 7.15 5.09
CA ASP A 394 -3.27 6.34 6.27
C ASP A 394 -2.24 5.22 6.50
N GLU A 395 -1.77 4.59 5.42
CA GLU A 395 -0.66 3.63 5.49
C GLU A 395 0.63 4.31 5.94
N LEU A 396 0.92 5.52 5.44
CA LEU A 396 2.05 6.31 5.89
C LEU A 396 1.97 6.62 7.39
N ILE A 397 0.81 7.05 7.89
CA ILE A 397 0.59 7.31 9.32
C ILE A 397 0.85 6.05 10.14
N ALA A 398 0.23 4.92 9.77
CA ALA A 398 0.37 3.66 10.49
C ALA A 398 1.83 3.16 10.57
N LEU A 399 2.59 3.28 9.48
CA LEU A 399 4.01 2.90 9.47
C LEU A 399 4.88 3.87 10.27
N GLN A 400 4.61 5.18 10.22
CA GLN A 400 5.38 6.15 11.00
C GLN A 400 5.06 6.11 12.50
N GLU A 401 3.85 5.70 12.89
CA GLU A 401 3.51 5.45 14.30
C GLU A 401 4.28 4.25 14.85
N GLN A 402 4.39 3.16 14.09
CA GLN A 402 5.25 2.02 14.43
C GLN A 402 6.72 2.44 14.51
N ALA A 403 7.19 3.24 13.55
CA ALA A 403 8.55 3.78 13.54
C ALA A 403 8.84 4.67 14.77
N LEU A 404 7.89 5.52 15.17
CA LEU A 404 8.01 6.35 16.36
C LEU A 404 8.03 5.51 17.65
N ALA A 405 7.23 4.45 17.71
CA ALA A 405 7.28 3.50 18.83
C ALA A 405 8.64 2.80 18.91
N ALA A 406 9.17 2.33 17.76
CA ALA A 406 10.51 1.75 17.65
C ALA A 406 11.60 2.73 18.09
N ALA A 407 11.53 3.97 17.61
CA ALA A 407 12.48 5.04 17.93
C ALA A 407 12.49 5.37 19.43
N ARG A 408 11.32 5.40 20.08
CA ARG A 408 11.20 5.57 21.52
C ARG A 408 11.76 4.39 22.31
N ALA A 409 11.56 3.16 21.84
CA ALA A 409 12.12 1.97 22.47
C ALA A 409 13.66 1.96 22.41
N LEU A 410 14.26 2.58 21.39
CA LEU A 410 15.70 2.75 21.25
C LEU A 410 16.27 3.96 22.00
N ASP A 411 15.42 4.87 22.49
CA ASP A 411 15.81 6.22 22.94
C ASP A 411 16.67 6.99 21.90
N ASP A 412 16.35 6.80 20.62
CA ASP A 412 17.10 7.38 19.50
C ASP A 412 16.45 8.70 19.05
N ASN A 413 17.06 9.82 19.44
CA ASN A 413 16.56 11.14 19.08
C ASN A 413 16.59 11.43 17.57
N GLU A 414 17.49 10.82 16.79
CA GLU A 414 17.48 10.97 15.33
C GLU A 414 16.27 10.25 14.73
N ALA A 415 16.03 9.00 15.15
CA ALA A 415 14.88 8.22 14.71
C ALA A 415 13.54 8.86 15.13
N ILE A 416 13.45 9.45 16.34
CA ILE A 416 12.27 10.18 16.80
C ILE A 416 12.05 11.42 15.91
N THR A 417 13.10 12.21 15.69
CA THR A 417 13.05 13.42 14.84
C THR A 417 12.57 13.08 13.43
N ALA A 418 13.14 12.03 12.84
CA ALA A 418 12.78 11.54 11.52
C ALA A 418 11.32 11.09 11.46
N SER A 419 10.91 10.17 12.33
CA SER A 419 9.56 9.58 12.31
C SER A 419 8.47 10.65 12.52
N CYS A 420 8.68 11.57 13.47
CA CYS A 420 7.78 12.69 13.70
C CYS A 420 7.69 13.63 12.49
N ASN A 421 8.80 13.93 11.81
CA ASN A 421 8.79 14.75 10.60
C ASN A 421 7.95 14.13 9.47
N TYR A 422 8.07 12.82 9.25
CA TYR A 422 7.31 12.15 8.19
C TYR A 422 5.84 11.97 8.56
N LEU A 423 5.52 11.74 9.83
CA LEU A 423 4.16 11.76 10.34
C LEU A 423 3.52 13.16 10.21
N ALA A 424 4.27 14.22 10.54
CA ALA A 424 3.84 15.61 10.33
C ALA A 424 3.47 15.90 8.89
N SER A 425 4.23 15.37 7.93
CA SER A 425 3.97 15.57 6.50
C SER A 425 2.62 14.95 6.08
N ALA A 426 2.25 13.81 6.66
CA ALA A 426 0.96 13.18 6.39
C ALA A 426 -0.19 14.00 6.96
N TYR A 427 -0.08 14.45 8.22
CA TYR A 427 -1.08 15.33 8.84
C TYR A 427 -1.22 16.67 8.12
N PHE A 428 -0.11 17.26 7.69
CA PHE A 428 -0.11 18.48 6.88
C PHE A 428 -0.92 18.28 5.60
N ARG A 429 -0.71 17.16 4.90
CA ARG A 429 -1.41 16.87 3.64
C ARG A 429 -2.88 16.49 3.84
N GLN A 430 -3.25 15.92 4.98
CA GLN A 430 -4.65 15.70 5.36
C GLN A 430 -5.36 16.97 5.88
N GLY A 431 -4.67 18.11 6.01
CA GLY A 431 -5.24 19.33 6.61
C GLY A 431 -5.43 19.25 8.13
N LYS A 432 -4.88 18.22 8.78
CA LYS A 432 -4.90 18.00 10.23
C LYS A 432 -3.86 18.90 10.92
N THR A 433 -4.09 20.20 10.87
CA THR A 433 -3.14 21.24 11.27
C THR A 433 -2.72 21.12 12.73
N GLN A 434 -3.66 20.88 13.64
CA GLN A 434 -3.35 20.76 15.06
C GLN A 434 -2.44 19.55 15.35
N GLN A 435 -2.78 18.37 14.82
CA GLN A 435 -1.94 17.18 14.97
C GLN A 435 -0.56 17.36 14.31
N CYS A 436 -0.49 18.09 13.19
CA CYS A 436 0.77 18.42 12.52
C CYS A 436 1.69 19.28 13.41
N LEU A 437 1.15 20.31 14.07
CA LEU A 437 1.93 21.17 14.96
C LEU A 437 2.42 20.40 16.21
N GLU A 438 1.54 19.62 16.85
CA GLU A 438 1.89 18.82 18.04
C GLU A 438 3.02 17.82 17.77
N ILE A 439 2.97 17.12 16.63
CA ILE A 439 4.02 16.15 16.29
C ILE A 439 5.34 16.84 15.89
N LEU A 440 5.28 18.02 15.27
CA LEU A 440 6.48 18.80 14.96
C LEU A 440 7.14 19.37 16.22
N GLU A 441 6.37 19.76 17.24
CA GLU A 441 6.92 20.16 18.55
C GLU A 441 7.73 19.03 19.18
N LEU A 442 7.21 17.79 19.13
CA LEU A 442 7.95 16.60 19.56
C LEU A 442 9.22 16.38 18.73
N ALA A 443 9.15 16.58 17.41
CA ALA A 443 10.32 16.49 16.53
C ALA A 443 11.39 17.54 16.88
N VAL A 444 10.98 18.78 17.17
CA VAL A 444 11.90 19.87 17.52
C VAL A 444 12.59 19.57 18.85
N ALA A 445 11.86 19.09 19.86
CA ALA A 445 12.44 18.71 21.14
C ALA A 445 13.49 17.59 20.98
N ALA A 446 13.19 16.56 20.17
CA ALA A 446 14.15 15.50 19.87
C ALA A 446 15.37 16.01 19.07
N GLY A 447 15.14 16.84 18.05
CA GLY A 447 16.19 17.44 17.24
C GLY A 447 17.11 18.37 18.04
N GLN A 448 16.58 19.06 19.06
CA GLN A 448 17.36 19.88 19.98
C GLN A 448 18.31 19.02 20.81
N ARG A 449 17.83 17.88 21.33
CA ARG A 449 18.67 16.91 22.07
C ARG A 449 19.74 16.27 21.19
N LEU A 450 19.45 16.06 19.90
CA LEU A 450 20.40 15.57 18.91
C LEU A 450 21.50 16.60 18.58
N GLY A 451 21.23 17.90 18.77
CA GLY A 451 22.17 18.98 18.41
C GLY A 451 22.37 19.18 16.91
N ASN A 452 21.50 18.63 16.06
CA ASN A 452 21.61 18.70 14.61
C ASN A 452 20.86 19.93 14.06
N THR A 453 21.62 20.97 13.69
CA THR A 453 21.07 22.24 13.18
C THR A 453 20.32 22.10 11.86
N ALA A 454 20.71 21.15 11.00
CA ALA A 454 20.01 20.92 9.73
C ALA A 454 18.61 20.35 9.96
N TRP A 455 18.46 19.42 10.92
CA TRP A 455 17.15 18.91 11.34
C TRP A 455 16.29 20.03 11.93
N LEU A 456 16.84 20.85 12.82
CA LEU A 456 16.10 21.96 13.41
C LEU A 456 15.63 22.96 12.34
N ALA A 457 16.46 23.26 11.34
CA ALA A 457 16.08 24.15 10.25
C ALA A 457 14.95 23.59 9.40
N LEU A 458 15.01 22.29 9.07
CA LEU A 458 13.93 21.60 8.35
C LEU A 458 12.61 21.65 9.13
N LEU A 459 12.65 21.31 10.41
CA LEU A 459 11.47 21.28 11.27
C LEU A 459 10.86 22.66 11.47
N ASN A 460 11.67 23.70 11.68
CA ASN A 460 11.19 25.08 11.75
C ASN A 460 10.61 25.56 10.41
N GLY A 461 11.18 25.12 9.28
CA GLY A 461 10.57 25.34 7.97
C GLY A 461 9.20 24.69 7.82
N ASN A 462 9.04 23.46 8.30
CA ASN A 462 7.75 22.76 8.28
C ASN A 462 6.74 23.39 9.24
N MET A 463 7.18 23.84 10.43
CA MET A 463 6.34 24.62 11.36
C MET A 463 5.87 25.93 10.74
N SER A 464 6.75 26.62 10.03
CA SER A 464 6.38 27.84 9.30
C SER A 464 5.26 27.57 8.29
N ALA A 465 5.38 26.49 7.51
CA ALA A 465 4.35 26.10 6.55
C ALA A 465 3.03 25.70 7.24
N ALA A 466 3.08 24.95 8.35
CA ALA A 466 1.90 24.55 9.10
C ALA A 466 1.18 25.76 9.73
N TYR A 467 1.90 26.69 10.33
CA TYR A 467 1.33 27.93 10.86
C TYR A 467 0.78 28.83 9.76
N PHE A 468 1.42 28.88 8.59
CA PHE A 468 0.91 29.62 7.45
C PHE A 468 -0.45 29.08 7.01
N ASN A 469 -0.59 27.77 6.86
CA ASN A 469 -1.87 27.14 6.53
C ASN A 469 -2.94 27.37 7.61
N ALA A 470 -2.55 27.48 8.88
CA ALA A 470 -3.43 27.81 10.00
C ALA A 470 -3.88 29.29 10.03
N GLY A 471 -3.33 30.15 9.16
CA GLY A 471 -3.54 31.60 9.22
C GLY A 471 -2.75 32.32 10.34
N ARG A 472 -1.86 31.61 11.02
CA ARG A 472 -1.02 32.12 12.13
C ARG A 472 0.27 32.71 11.56
N HIS A 473 0.13 33.81 10.81
CA HIS A 473 1.21 34.37 9.99
C HIS A 473 2.41 34.87 10.80
N ARG A 474 2.18 35.39 12.01
CA ARG A 474 3.26 35.86 12.89
C ARG A 474 4.18 34.71 13.30
N GLU A 475 3.59 33.63 13.81
CA GLU A 475 4.32 32.42 14.20
C GLU A 475 5.01 31.78 13.00
N ALA A 476 4.35 31.80 11.83
CA ALA A 476 4.95 31.32 10.59
C ALA A 476 6.24 32.08 10.23
N VAL A 477 6.26 33.41 10.37
CA VAL A 477 7.45 34.25 10.16
C VAL A 477 8.53 33.94 11.21
N GLU A 478 8.15 33.86 12.48
CA GLU A 478 9.07 33.57 13.59
C GLU A 478 9.84 32.26 13.33
N HIS A 479 9.14 31.17 12.98
CA HIS A 479 9.76 29.88 12.68
C HIS A 479 10.60 29.90 11.39
N ALA A 480 10.16 30.58 10.32
CA ALA A 480 10.99 30.69 9.12
C ALA A 480 12.29 31.46 9.36
N LEU A 481 12.26 32.51 10.19
CA LEU A 481 13.45 33.26 10.57
C LEU A 481 14.38 32.44 11.47
N GLN A 482 13.84 31.65 12.40
CA GLN A 482 14.62 30.70 13.21
C GLN A 482 15.31 29.64 12.33
N ALA A 483 14.60 29.07 11.35
CA ALA A 483 15.18 28.14 10.38
C ALA A 483 16.33 28.79 9.60
N LEU A 484 16.14 30.02 9.10
CA LEU A 484 17.19 30.77 8.41
C LEU A 484 18.39 31.07 9.31
N GLN A 485 18.16 31.33 10.61
CA GLN A 485 19.23 31.55 11.58
C GLN A 485 20.05 30.28 11.80
N GLN A 486 19.39 29.12 11.90
CA GLN A 486 20.05 27.81 12.06
C GLN A 486 20.90 27.40 10.86
N LEU A 487 20.58 27.92 9.67
CA LEU A 487 21.34 27.72 8.44
C LEU A 487 22.42 28.79 8.18
N ARG A 488 22.64 29.74 9.11
CA ARG A 488 23.72 30.75 8.96
C ARG A 488 25.09 30.13 9.21
N GLY A 489 26.08 30.52 8.42
CA GLY A 489 27.50 30.23 8.69
C GLY A 489 28.14 29.11 7.86
N THR A 490 27.41 28.53 6.89
CA THR A 490 27.99 27.58 5.93
C THR A 490 28.74 28.31 4.81
N VAL A 491 29.86 27.75 4.34
CA VAL A 491 30.67 28.32 3.23
C VAL A 491 29.86 28.40 1.94
N GLU A 492 28.99 27.43 1.70
CA GLU A 492 27.98 27.44 0.64
C GLU A 492 26.58 27.59 1.24
N PRO A 493 25.68 28.41 0.65
CA PRO A 493 24.33 28.57 1.16
C PRO A 493 23.57 27.23 1.14
N ASP A 494 23.00 26.84 2.27
CA ASP A 494 22.19 25.62 2.36
C ASP A 494 21.05 25.63 1.31
N PRO A 495 20.81 24.50 0.61
CA PRO A 495 19.77 24.41 -0.42
C PRO A 495 18.34 24.67 0.09
N ASP A 496 18.13 24.73 1.40
CA ASP A 496 16.81 24.98 1.99
C ASP A 496 16.50 26.48 2.14
N ILE A 497 17.52 27.34 2.16
CA ILE A 497 17.37 28.80 2.30
C ILE A 497 16.42 29.39 1.26
N PRO A 498 16.55 29.09 -0.05
CA PRO A 498 15.65 29.65 -1.07
C PRO A 498 14.17 29.35 -0.81
N ARG A 499 13.84 28.14 -0.30
CA ARG A 499 12.46 27.74 -0.03
C ARG A 499 11.87 28.49 1.18
N LEU A 500 12.67 28.65 2.24
CA LEU A 500 12.27 29.46 3.41
C LEU A 500 12.01 30.92 3.01
N LEU A 501 12.84 31.47 2.11
CA LEU A 501 12.66 32.81 1.58
C LEU A 501 11.42 32.97 0.69
N ILE A 502 11.01 31.92 -0.05
CA ILE A 502 9.72 31.93 -0.77
C ILE A 502 8.57 32.00 0.21
N GLY A 503 8.57 31.17 1.26
CA GLY A 503 7.52 31.16 2.28
C GLY A 503 7.39 32.51 2.97
N LEU A 504 8.51 33.10 3.42
CA LEU A 504 8.51 34.48 3.97
C LEU A 504 7.98 35.51 2.97
N GLY A 505 8.39 35.39 1.71
CA GLY A 505 7.92 36.24 0.63
C GLY A 505 6.41 36.21 0.43
N GLU A 506 5.83 35.01 0.53
CA GLU A 506 4.40 34.78 0.44
C GLU A 506 3.65 35.36 1.64
N ILE A 507 4.12 35.06 2.86
CA ILE A 507 3.50 35.55 4.09
C ILE A 507 3.48 37.08 4.13
N TYR A 508 4.61 37.73 3.80
CA TYR A 508 4.67 39.19 3.72
C TYR A 508 3.84 39.76 2.58
N GLY A 509 3.75 39.06 1.45
CA GLY A 509 2.89 39.45 0.33
C GLY A 509 1.41 39.46 0.70
N ILE A 510 0.95 38.47 1.45
CA ILE A 510 -0.46 38.35 1.87
C ILE A 510 -0.80 39.37 2.97
N THR A 511 0.13 39.62 3.90
CA THR A 511 -0.06 40.60 5.00
C THR A 511 0.21 42.06 4.57
N GLY A 512 0.43 42.33 3.28
CA GLY A 512 0.59 43.69 2.75
C GLY A 512 2.00 44.29 2.90
N ARG A 513 2.95 43.56 3.48
CA ARG A 513 4.37 43.95 3.64
C ARG A 513 5.18 43.69 2.37
N TYR A 514 4.78 44.36 1.30
CA TYR A 514 5.24 44.05 -0.05
C TYR A 514 6.75 44.25 -0.27
N GLU A 515 7.36 45.25 0.37
CA GLU A 515 8.79 45.54 0.20
C GLU A 515 9.65 44.44 0.80
N GLU A 516 9.35 44.02 2.03
CA GLU A 516 10.00 42.91 2.70
C GLU A 516 9.79 41.60 1.94
N GLY A 517 8.56 41.35 1.47
CA GLY A 517 8.25 40.19 0.64
C GLY A 517 9.10 40.13 -0.63
N LEU A 518 9.16 41.23 -1.38
CA LEU A 518 9.96 41.33 -2.61
C LEU A 518 11.47 41.18 -2.35
N LEU A 519 11.98 41.65 -1.21
CA LEU A 519 13.37 41.48 -0.82
C LEU A 519 13.72 39.99 -0.67
N HIS A 520 12.92 39.23 0.08
CA HIS A 520 13.13 37.80 0.29
C HIS A 520 12.98 37.00 -1.01
N LEU A 521 11.95 37.30 -1.82
CA LEU A 521 11.69 36.60 -3.08
C LEU A 521 12.79 36.82 -4.12
N ARG A 522 13.32 38.05 -4.25
CA ARG A 522 14.44 38.33 -5.16
C ARG A 522 15.71 37.59 -4.75
N ARG A 523 15.98 37.52 -3.44
CA ARG A 523 17.11 36.74 -2.92
C ARG A 523 16.91 35.24 -3.15
N SER A 524 15.70 34.72 -2.96
CA SER A 524 15.37 33.34 -3.27
C SER A 524 15.60 33.02 -4.74
N LEU A 525 15.06 33.85 -5.64
CA LEU A 525 15.21 33.70 -7.09
C LEU A 525 16.68 33.66 -7.51
N PHE A 526 17.51 34.56 -6.99
CA PHE A 526 18.95 34.59 -7.25
C PHE A 526 19.65 33.30 -6.82
N LEU A 527 19.40 32.84 -5.58
CA LEU A 527 20.03 31.64 -5.04
C LEU A 527 19.54 30.37 -5.76
N ALA A 528 18.24 30.27 -6.04
CA ALA A 528 17.66 29.13 -6.74
C ALA A 528 18.15 29.03 -8.19
N ALA A 529 18.26 30.17 -8.88
CA ALA A 529 18.83 30.22 -10.23
C ALA A 529 20.30 29.77 -10.24
N LYS A 530 21.10 30.20 -9.24
CA LYS A 530 22.49 29.75 -9.09
C LYS A 530 22.58 28.24 -8.81
N ASN A 531 21.66 27.70 -8.02
CA ASN A 531 21.63 26.29 -7.63
C ASN A 531 20.93 25.38 -8.66
N GLY A 532 20.32 25.94 -9.71
CA GLY A 532 19.58 25.20 -10.72
C GLY A 532 18.22 24.66 -10.25
N ASP A 533 17.67 25.12 -9.11
CA ASP A 533 16.38 24.66 -8.60
C ASP A 533 15.22 25.36 -9.33
N GLN A 534 14.78 24.75 -10.43
CA GLN A 534 13.70 25.29 -11.26
C GLN A 534 12.35 25.37 -10.54
N THR A 535 12.09 24.50 -9.55
CA THR A 535 10.83 24.53 -8.80
C THR A 535 10.75 25.78 -7.95
N VAL A 536 11.84 26.12 -7.27
CA VAL A 536 11.94 27.33 -6.45
C VAL A 536 11.99 28.58 -7.33
N VAL A 537 12.66 28.55 -8.49
CA VAL A 537 12.60 29.67 -9.47
C VAL A 537 11.15 29.97 -9.88
N ALA A 538 10.37 28.96 -10.26
CA ALA A 538 8.97 29.13 -10.64
C ALA A 538 8.13 29.72 -9.50
N GLY A 539 8.29 29.20 -8.27
CA GLY A 539 7.57 29.69 -7.09
C GLY A 539 7.92 31.14 -6.73
N ALA A 540 9.20 31.51 -6.82
CA ALA A 540 9.62 32.90 -6.58
C ALA A 540 9.04 33.85 -7.64
N LEU A 541 9.03 33.46 -8.91
CA LEU A 541 8.41 34.25 -9.98
C LEU A 541 6.90 34.42 -9.77
N ARG A 542 6.21 33.36 -9.36
CA ARG A 542 4.78 33.40 -9.03
C ARG A 542 4.51 34.35 -7.89
N ASN A 543 5.19 34.22 -6.76
CA ASN A 543 4.94 35.05 -5.58
C ASN A 543 5.30 36.52 -5.83
N ILE A 544 6.36 36.81 -6.62
CA ILE A 544 6.64 38.19 -7.08
C ILE A 544 5.50 38.67 -7.97
N GLY A 545 5.02 37.85 -8.90
CA GLY A 545 3.86 38.13 -9.73
C GLY A 545 2.62 38.49 -8.92
N SER A 546 2.27 37.69 -7.91
CA SER A 546 1.13 37.89 -7.02
C SER A 546 1.22 39.22 -6.25
N ILE A 547 2.40 39.56 -5.69
CA ILE A 547 2.61 40.88 -5.07
C ILE A 547 2.41 42.01 -6.10
N ARG A 548 2.86 41.82 -7.34
CA ARG A 548 2.71 42.82 -8.41
C ARG A 548 1.27 42.97 -8.88
N ILE A 549 0.44 41.93 -8.81
CA ILE A 549 -1.02 42.02 -9.01
C ILE A 549 -1.62 42.95 -7.96
N ARG A 550 -1.32 42.73 -6.67
CA ARG A 550 -1.81 43.55 -5.56
C ARG A 550 -1.39 45.02 -5.65
N GLN A 551 -0.26 45.30 -6.29
CA GLN A 551 0.22 46.66 -6.57
C GLN A 551 -0.35 47.28 -7.87
N GLY A 552 -1.25 46.60 -8.58
CA GLY A 552 -1.83 47.06 -9.86
C GLY A 552 -0.88 46.96 -11.06
N ALA A 553 0.30 46.36 -10.91
CA ALA A 553 1.31 46.23 -11.97
C ALA A 553 1.04 45.02 -12.89
N HIS A 554 -0.19 44.89 -13.40
CA HIS A 554 -0.71 43.72 -14.10
C HIS A 554 0.14 43.26 -15.30
N ARG A 555 0.62 44.20 -16.13
CA ARG A 555 1.44 43.87 -17.32
C ARG A 555 2.78 43.23 -16.94
N TYR A 556 3.39 43.68 -15.83
CA TYR A 556 4.66 43.12 -15.34
C TYR A 556 4.41 41.75 -14.68
N ALA A 557 3.36 41.64 -13.87
CA ALA A 557 2.94 40.39 -13.25
C ALA A 557 2.68 39.28 -14.30
N LYS A 558 1.96 39.61 -15.38
CA LYS A 558 1.64 38.66 -16.47
C LYS A 558 2.89 38.03 -17.08
N ARG A 559 3.97 38.80 -17.28
CA ARG A 559 5.24 38.28 -17.82
C ARG A 559 5.90 37.28 -16.87
N LEU A 560 5.96 37.61 -15.57
CA LEU A 560 6.55 36.74 -14.55
C LEU A 560 5.75 35.44 -14.40
N LEU A 561 4.43 35.53 -14.35
CA LEU A 561 3.54 34.39 -14.23
C LEU A 561 3.57 33.50 -15.47
N THR A 562 3.68 34.07 -16.67
CA THR A 562 3.86 33.28 -17.91
C THR A 562 5.17 32.47 -17.88
N ALA A 563 6.26 33.07 -17.38
CA ALA A 563 7.53 32.36 -17.22
C ALA A 563 7.43 31.26 -16.15
N SER A 564 6.75 31.53 -15.02
CA SER A 564 6.50 30.53 -13.98
C SER A 564 5.67 29.35 -14.49
N LEU A 565 4.59 29.61 -15.23
CA LEU A 565 3.72 28.59 -15.84
C LEU A 565 4.49 27.66 -16.76
N LEU A 566 5.37 28.21 -17.61
CA LEU A 566 6.19 27.42 -18.53
C LEU A 566 7.10 26.44 -17.77
N ILE A 567 7.67 26.88 -16.64
CA ILE A 567 8.53 26.04 -15.81
C ILE A 567 7.71 24.94 -15.14
N TYR A 568 6.58 25.28 -14.50
CA TYR A 568 5.74 24.27 -13.85
C TYR A 568 5.19 23.23 -14.83
N ARG A 569 4.77 23.63 -16.04
CA ARG A 569 4.38 22.70 -17.11
C ARG A 569 5.51 21.76 -17.53
N ARG A 570 6.73 22.29 -17.70
CA ARG A 570 7.90 21.45 -18.03
C ARG A 570 8.23 20.46 -16.92
N LEU A 571 7.98 20.83 -15.65
CA LEU A 571 8.21 19.98 -14.49
C LEU A 571 7.05 19.01 -14.20
N GLY A 572 5.89 19.14 -14.87
CA GLY A 572 4.68 18.39 -14.54
C GLY A 572 4.12 18.71 -13.14
N ALA A 573 4.34 19.93 -12.66
CA ALA A 573 3.97 20.34 -11.30
C ALA A 573 2.56 20.97 -11.29
N GLU A 574 1.52 20.13 -11.33
CA GLU A 574 0.11 20.51 -11.44
C GLU A 574 -0.35 21.52 -10.38
N TRP A 575 0.10 21.36 -9.13
CA TRP A 575 -0.25 22.28 -8.03
C TRP A 575 0.23 23.72 -8.31
N GLY A 576 1.50 23.87 -8.73
CA GLY A 576 2.06 25.18 -9.06
C GLY A 576 1.47 25.77 -10.34
N GLU A 577 1.10 24.91 -11.29
CA GLU A 577 0.36 25.32 -12.49
C GLU A 577 -1.02 25.90 -12.14
N GLY A 578 -1.80 25.24 -11.28
CA GLY A 578 -3.11 25.70 -10.84
C GLY A 578 -3.05 27.07 -10.15
N GLU A 579 -2.08 27.27 -9.26
CA GLU A 579 -1.86 28.57 -8.61
C GLU A 579 -1.56 29.71 -9.60
N VAL A 580 -0.67 29.45 -10.56
CA VAL A 580 -0.28 30.45 -11.58
C VAL A 580 -1.43 30.75 -12.52
N LEU A 581 -2.24 29.75 -12.88
CA LEU A 581 -3.44 29.94 -13.70
C LEU A 581 -4.51 30.77 -12.99
N ASN A 582 -4.71 30.58 -11.68
CA ASN A 582 -5.59 31.43 -10.86
C ASN A 582 -5.10 32.89 -10.85
N ASP A 583 -3.81 33.11 -10.62
CA ASP A 583 -3.22 34.46 -10.63
C ASP A 583 -3.34 35.11 -12.03
N LEU A 584 -3.09 34.36 -13.11
CA LEU A 584 -3.28 34.84 -14.48
C LEU A 584 -4.75 35.17 -14.78
N ALA A 585 -5.69 34.34 -14.36
CA ALA A 585 -7.12 34.58 -14.55
C ALA A 585 -7.56 35.89 -13.85
N SER A 586 -7.07 36.14 -12.64
CA SER A 586 -7.35 37.39 -11.92
C SER A 586 -6.83 38.64 -12.67
N ILE A 587 -5.69 38.51 -13.37
CA ILE A 587 -5.15 39.58 -14.22
C ILE A 587 -6.07 39.84 -15.42
N GLU A 588 -6.56 38.79 -16.11
CA GLU A 588 -7.43 38.98 -17.27
C GLU A 588 -8.75 39.65 -16.86
N LEU A 589 -9.31 39.29 -15.69
CA LEU A 589 -10.48 39.96 -15.13
C LEU A 589 -10.19 41.44 -14.83
N ALA A 590 -9.07 41.75 -14.18
CA ALA A 590 -8.67 43.13 -13.88
C ALA A 590 -8.41 43.98 -15.13
N LEU A 591 -8.05 43.35 -16.26
CA LEU A 591 -7.85 44.00 -17.56
C LEU A 591 -9.15 44.11 -18.39
N GLY A 592 -10.27 43.60 -17.88
CA GLY A 592 -11.58 43.70 -18.53
C GLY A 592 -11.91 42.59 -19.54
N ASP A 593 -11.26 41.43 -19.44
CA ASP A 593 -11.57 40.24 -20.26
C ASP A 593 -12.16 39.10 -19.40
N PRO A 594 -13.45 39.20 -19.01
CA PRO A 594 -14.11 38.21 -18.16
C PRO A 594 -14.23 36.83 -18.84
N GLU A 595 -14.35 36.79 -20.17
CA GLU A 595 -14.44 35.51 -20.88
C GLU A 595 -13.13 34.71 -20.79
N LEU A 596 -11.99 35.39 -20.98
CA LEU A 596 -10.68 34.75 -20.85
C LEU A 596 -10.39 34.37 -19.40
N ALA A 597 -10.77 35.20 -18.43
CA ALA A 597 -10.68 34.88 -17.01
C ALA A 597 -11.47 33.61 -16.67
N ALA A 598 -12.73 33.52 -17.08
CA ALA A 598 -13.57 32.33 -16.86
C ALA A 598 -12.98 31.07 -17.51
N ARG A 599 -12.42 31.17 -18.71
CA ARG A 599 -11.75 30.03 -19.37
C ARG A 599 -10.56 29.54 -18.54
N ARG A 600 -9.71 30.44 -18.04
CA ARG A 600 -8.54 30.06 -17.22
C ARG A 600 -8.94 29.46 -15.87
N TYR A 601 -9.96 30.00 -15.19
CA TYR A 601 -10.44 29.39 -13.95
C TYR A 601 -11.02 27.98 -14.17
N ARG A 602 -11.70 27.73 -15.29
CA ARG A 602 -12.14 26.37 -15.65
C ARG A 602 -10.98 25.45 -15.98
N GLU A 603 -9.92 25.96 -16.62
CA GLU A 603 -8.68 25.20 -16.88
C GLU A 603 -8.07 24.71 -15.56
N VAL A 604 -8.07 25.52 -14.49
CA VAL A 604 -7.63 25.11 -13.15
C VAL A 604 -8.45 23.93 -12.61
N ILE A 605 -9.78 24.03 -12.66
CA ILE A 605 -10.68 22.99 -12.14
C ILE A 605 -10.48 21.67 -12.91
N VAL A 606 -10.30 21.74 -14.24
CA VAL A 606 -10.04 20.57 -15.08
C VAL A 606 -8.64 19.98 -14.81
N ALA A 607 -7.62 20.82 -14.66
CA ALA A 607 -6.25 20.38 -14.41
C ALA A 607 -6.07 19.68 -13.05
N LEU A 608 -6.93 19.98 -12.07
CA LEU A 608 -6.90 19.37 -10.74
C LEU A 608 -7.78 18.11 -10.59
N ARG A 609 -8.40 17.63 -11.68
CA ARG A 609 -9.38 16.53 -11.62
C ARG A 609 -8.83 15.25 -10.99
N ASP A 610 -7.55 14.95 -11.23
CA ASP A 610 -6.90 13.73 -10.75
C ASP A 610 -6.16 13.94 -9.41
N ASN A 611 -5.87 15.18 -9.03
CA ASN A 611 -5.09 15.54 -7.83
C ASN A 611 -5.73 16.72 -7.09
N ARG A 612 -6.92 16.47 -6.54
CA ARG A 612 -7.82 17.46 -5.94
C ARG A 612 -7.07 18.35 -4.93
N SER A 613 -7.11 19.67 -5.14
CA SER A 613 -6.63 20.66 -4.17
C SER A 613 -7.76 21.61 -3.79
N PRO A 614 -8.45 21.38 -2.65
CA PRO A 614 -9.60 22.19 -2.23
C PRO A 614 -9.32 23.68 -2.17
N ALA A 615 -8.12 24.10 -1.72
CA ALA A 615 -7.71 25.50 -1.70
C ALA A 615 -7.67 26.14 -3.10
N ILE A 616 -6.96 25.51 -4.05
CA ILE A 616 -6.76 26.07 -5.40
C ILE A 616 -8.08 26.06 -6.16
N GLU A 617 -8.86 25.01 -6.02
CA GLU A 617 -10.17 24.86 -6.65
C GLU A 617 -11.19 25.86 -6.05
N SER A 618 -11.17 26.09 -4.73
CA SER A 618 -11.97 27.12 -4.07
C SER A 618 -11.59 28.52 -4.57
N ALA A 619 -10.31 28.83 -4.71
CA ALA A 619 -9.85 30.11 -5.25
C ALA A 619 -10.30 30.30 -6.71
N ALA A 620 -10.29 29.23 -7.52
CA ALA A 620 -10.77 29.27 -8.89
C ALA A 620 -12.29 29.53 -8.96
N ARG A 621 -13.07 28.89 -8.09
CA ARG A 621 -14.52 29.14 -7.97
C ARG A 621 -14.84 30.55 -7.48
N ASN A 622 -14.11 31.05 -6.48
CA ASN A 622 -14.21 32.45 -6.06
C ASN A 622 -13.95 33.41 -7.24
N GLY A 623 -12.93 33.11 -8.06
CA GLY A 623 -12.64 33.86 -9.28
C GLY A 623 -13.74 33.79 -10.34
N LEU A 624 -14.36 32.63 -10.55
CA LEU A 624 -15.54 32.48 -11.41
C LEU A 624 -16.72 33.31 -10.90
N GLY A 625 -16.94 33.32 -9.58
CA GLY A 625 -17.96 34.15 -8.94
C GLY A 625 -17.75 35.64 -9.21
N GLN A 626 -16.51 36.12 -9.06
CA GLN A 626 -16.14 37.51 -9.39
C GLN A 626 -16.33 37.82 -10.88
N THR A 627 -16.00 36.86 -11.75
CA THR A 627 -16.16 37.00 -13.20
C THR A 627 -17.63 37.09 -13.62
N ALA A 628 -18.50 36.30 -12.99
CA ALA A 628 -19.94 36.34 -13.19
C ALA A 628 -20.55 37.65 -12.69
N LEU A 629 -20.12 38.16 -11.51
CA LEU A 629 -20.50 39.48 -11.02
C LEU A 629 -20.13 40.60 -12.00
N ALA A 630 -18.90 40.57 -12.53
CA ALA A 630 -18.43 41.55 -13.51
C ALA A 630 -19.25 41.51 -14.83
N SER A 631 -19.84 40.36 -15.14
CA SER A 631 -20.70 40.15 -16.30
C SER A 631 -22.19 40.43 -16.02
N GLY A 632 -22.55 40.76 -14.78
CA GLY A 632 -23.93 41.03 -14.35
C GLY A 632 -24.76 39.79 -13.99
N ASP A 633 -24.19 38.58 -14.03
CA ASP A 633 -24.88 37.34 -13.67
C ASP A 633 -24.73 37.04 -12.17
N VAL A 634 -25.60 37.68 -11.37
CA VAL A 634 -25.59 37.57 -9.91
C VAL A 634 -25.96 36.16 -9.42
N LEU A 635 -26.78 35.41 -10.18
CA LEU A 635 -27.19 34.07 -9.80
C LEU A 635 -26.03 33.08 -9.96
N ALA A 636 -25.39 33.05 -11.12
CA ALA A 636 -24.22 32.21 -11.35
C ALA A 636 -23.05 32.60 -10.42
N ALA A 637 -22.88 33.90 -10.14
CA ALA A 637 -21.89 34.36 -9.20
C ALA A 637 -22.09 33.76 -7.80
N ARG A 638 -23.32 33.80 -7.30
CA ARG A 638 -23.67 33.29 -5.99
C ARG A 638 -23.44 31.78 -5.88
N GLU A 639 -23.84 31.00 -6.89
CA GLU A 639 -23.59 29.56 -6.93
C GLU A 639 -22.10 29.25 -6.82
N HIS A 640 -21.27 29.93 -7.62
CA HIS A 640 -19.81 29.76 -7.55
C HIS A 640 -19.19 30.12 -6.19
N PHE A 641 -19.68 31.18 -5.53
CA PHE A 641 -19.18 31.51 -4.19
C PHE A 641 -19.69 30.55 -3.10
N GLU A 642 -20.92 30.02 -3.22
CA GLU A 642 -21.46 29.02 -2.29
C GLU A 642 -20.68 27.70 -2.40
N ASP A 643 -20.40 27.24 -3.63
CA ASP A 643 -19.54 26.07 -3.89
C ASP A 643 -18.11 26.26 -3.35
N ALA A 644 -17.53 27.46 -3.55
CA ALA A 644 -16.22 27.80 -3.02
C ALA A 644 -16.21 27.76 -1.48
N LEU A 645 -17.25 28.32 -0.85
CA LEU A 645 -17.39 28.36 0.60
C LEU A 645 -17.52 26.96 1.20
N GLU A 646 -18.27 26.07 0.56
CA GLU A 646 -18.41 24.67 0.98
C GLU A 646 -17.04 23.98 0.98
N LEU A 647 -16.33 24.05 -0.16
CA LEU A 647 -15.02 23.43 -0.32
C LEU A 647 -13.95 23.98 0.64
N ALA A 648 -13.95 25.30 0.84
CA ALA A 648 -13.02 25.95 1.76
C ALA A 648 -13.30 25.60 3.24
N ARG A 649 -14.56 25.31 3.60
CA ARG A 649 -14.94 24.88 4.95
C ARG A 649 -14.56 23.44 5.25
N GLU A 650 -14.62 22.55 4.26
CA GLU A 650 -14.16 21.16 4.40
C GLU A 650 -12.69 21.08 4.85
N THR A 651 -11.90 22.11 4.52
CA THR A 651 -10.45 22.14 4.70
C THR A 651 -9.94 23.28 5.58
N ASP A 652 -10.83 24.02 6.25
CA ASP A 652 -10.56 25.21 7.07
C ASP A 652 -9.63 26.24 6.40
N HIS A 653 -9.76 26.44 5.08
CA HIS A 653 -8.97 27.44 4.36
C HIS A 653 -9.56 28.85 4.55
N ARG A 654 -9.24 29.47 5.69
CA ARG A 654 -9.81 30.75 6.15
C ARG A 654 -9.73 31.90 5.14
N ARG A 655 -8.66 31.97 4.34
CA ARG A 655 -8.52 32.98 3.28
C ARG A 655 -9.62 32.83 2.23
N GLU A 656 -9.87 31.61 1.76
CA GLU A 656 -10.88 31.35 0.74
C GLU A 656 -12.30 31.42 1.30
N ILE A 657 -12.50 31.01 2.56
CA ILE A 657 -13.76 31.24 3.29
C ILE A 657 -14.11 32.74 3.27
N THR A 658 -13.12 33.59 3.56
CA THR A 658 -13.31 35.04 3.62
C THR A 658 -13.66 35.62 2.25
N ALA A 659 -12.94 35.24 1.19
CA ALA A 659 -13.22 35.68 -0.17
C ALA A 659 -14.63 35.25 -0.63
N SER A 660 -15.03 34.03 -0.29
CA SER A 660 -16.37 33.51 -0.59
C SER A 660 -17.46 34.31 0.14
N LEU A 661 -17.26 34.60 1.43
CA LEU A 661 -18.20 35.38 2.23
C LEU A 661 -18.37 36.82 1.70
N ASP A 662 -17.27 37.47 1.31
CA ASP A 662 -17.32 38.80 0.68
C ASP A 662 -18.05 38.76 -0.67
N GLY A 663 -17.77 37.75 -1.50
CA GLY A 663 -18.45 37.55 -2.78
C GLY A 663 -19.96 37.34 -2.66
N ILE A 664 -20.39 36.46 -1.74
CA ILE A 664 -21.83 36.24 -1.45
C ILE A 664 -22.47 37.52 -0.94
N ALA A 665 -21.79 38.25 -0.05
CA ALA A 665 -22.30 39.53 0.45
C ALA A 665 -22.50 40.56 -0.67
N CYS A 666 -21.57 40.62 -1.64
CA CYS A 666 -21.69 41.46 -2.83
C CYS A 666 -22.90 41.07 -3.69
N CYS A 667 -23.21 39.77 -3.81
CA CYS A 667 -24.41 39.30 -4.53
C CYS A 667 -25.71 39.70 -3.82
N LEU A 668 -25.70 39.73 -2.48
CA LEU A 668 -26.89 39.93 -1.65
C LEU A 668 -27.15 41.40 -1.27
N VAL A 669 -26.20 42.32 -1.48
CA VAL A 669 -26.32 43.70 -0.98
C VAL A 669 -27.58 44.42 -1.47
N ALA A 670 -28.03 44.11 -2.69
CA ALA A 670 -29.20 44.73 -3.30
C ALA A 670 -30.54 44.12 -2.84
N THR A 671 -30.55 42.81 -2.54
CA THR A 671 -31.79 42.04 -2.27
C THR A 671 -31.98 41.73 -0.78
N GLU A 672 -30.92 41.38 -0.07
CA GLU A 672 -30.91 40.98 1.33
C GLU A 672 -29.81 41.74 2.11
N PRO A 673 -29.91 43.09 2.26
CA PRO A 673 -28.83 43.93 2.79
C PRO A 673 -28.43 43.57 4.23
N ASN A 674 -29.37 43.12 5.07
CA ASN A 674 -29.06 42.66 6.42
C ASN A 674 -28.20 41.40 6.42
N ARG A 675 -28.48 40.46 5.51
CA ARG A 675 -27.70 39.23 5.35
C ARG A 675 -26.31 39.53 4.80
N ALA A 676 -26.20 40.43 3.81
CA ALA A 676 -24.92 40.91 3.29
C ALA A 676 -24.04 41.51 4.40
N ARG A 677 -24.60 42.37 5.27
CA ARG A 677 -23.88 42.94 6.42
C ARG A 677 -23.38 41.88 7.39
N VAL A 678 -24.17 40.84 7.69
CA VAL A 678 -23.75 39.73 8.57
C VAL A 678 -22.57 38.97 7.97
N LEU A 679 -22.62 38.70 6.65
CA LEU A 679 -21.53 38.03 5.94
C LEU A 679 -20.25 38.88 5.91
N TRP A 680 -20.36 40.18 5.60
CA TRP A 680 -19.21 41.10 5.65
C TRP A 680 -18.61 41.24 7.05
N ARG A 681 -19.42 41.27 8.12
CA ARG A 681 -18.88 41.25 9.50
C ARG A 681 -18.10 39.98 9.82
N ARG A 682 -18.56 38.83 9.32
CA ARG A 682 -17.85 37.55 9.46
C ARG A 682 -16.54 37.55 8.66
N ALA A 683 -16.59 38.00 7.40
CA ALA A 683 -15.40 38.14 6.56
C ALA A 683 -14.39 39.10 7.18
N LEU A 684 -14.83 40.26 7.66
CA LEU A 684 -13.98 41.26 8.32
C LEU A 684 -13.29 40.71 9.56
N LYS A 685 -14.03 39.97 10.42
CA LYS A 685 -13.43 39.32 11.58
C LYS A 685 -12.26 38.42 11.19
N LEU A 686 -12.46 37.58 10.17
CA LEU A 686 -11.41 36.68 9.67
C LEU A 686 -10.23 37.46 9.05
N LEU A 687 -10.49 38.52 8.28
CA LEU A 687 -9.43 39.37 7.70
C LEU A 687 -8.57 40.04 8.76
N ILE A 688 -9.18 40.47 9.88
CA ILE A 688 -8.45 41.04 11.01
C ILE A 688 -7.59 39.96 11.70
N GLU A 689 -8.14 38.77 11.92
CA GLU A 689 -7.40 37.64 12.50
C GLU A 689 -6.21 37.21 11.61
N LEU A 690 -6.34 37.32 10.29
CA LEU A 690 -5.32 37.00 9.30
C LEU A 690 -4.38 38.17 8.95
N ASP A 691 -4.55 39.35 9.56
CA ASP A 691 -3.78 40.57 9.25
C ASP A 691 -3.74 40.90 7.74
N MET A 692 -4.87 40.72 7.06
CA MET A 692 -4.99 40.90 5.62
C MET A 692 -5.44 42.33 5.26
N PRO A 693 -4.78 43.01 4.30
CA PRO A 693 -5.14 44.37 3.90
C PRO A 693 -6.53 44.47 3.24
N GLU A 694 -7.05 43.39 2.69
CA GLU A 694 -8.41 43.29 2.13
C GLU A 694 -9.50 43.68 3.16
N ARG A 695 -9.17 43.69 4.47
CA ARG A 695 -10.07 44.22 5.51
C ARG A 695 -10.58 45.62 5.21
N PHE A 696 -9.74 46.48 4.64
CA PHE A 696 -10.10 47.88 4.39
C PHE A 696 -11.17 48.01 3.30
N GLU A 697 -11.15 47.13 2.29
CA GLU A 697 -12.19 47.09 1.25
C GLU A 697 -13.52 46.61 1.83
N VAL A 698 -13.48 45.56 2.66
CA VAL A 698 -14.68 45.01 3.31
C VAL A 698 -15.25 46.01 4.32
N GLU A 699 -14.41 46.71 5.10
CA GLU A 699 -14.83 47.80 5.98
C GLU A 699 -15.52 48.91 5.21
N MET A 700 -14.97 49.31 4.07
CA MET A 700 -15.57 50.34 3.22
C MET A 700 -16.94 49.91 2.70
N ARG A 701 -17.07 48.69 2.16
CA ARG A 701 -18.35 48.13 1.67
C ARG A 701 -19.37 48.01 2.80
N LEU A 702 -18.95 47.54 3.97
CA LEU A 702 -19.80 47.42 5.15
C LEU A 702 -20.30 48.80 5.62
N ALA A 703 -19.40 49.80 5.70
CA ALA A 703 -19.77 51.17 6.07
C ALA A 703 -20.71 51.81 5.06
N GLU A 704 -20.51 51.59 3.76
CA GLU A 704 -21.42 52.07 2.71
C GLU A 704 -22.81 51.42 2.85
N ALA A 705 -22.84 50.10 3.07
CA ALA A 705 -24.08 49.37 3.28
C ALA A 705 -24.80 49.79 4.57
N GLU A 706 -24.09 50.16 5.64
CA GLU A 706 -24.67 50.68 6.88
C GLU A 706 -25.22 52.11 6.72
N ARG A 707 -24.57 52.94 5.90
CA ARG A 707 -25.07 54.28 5.55
C ARG A 707 -26.34 54.24 4.70
N ARG A 708 -26.48 53.22 3.85
CA ARG A 708 -27.74 52.91 3.15
C ARG A 708 -28.74 52.31 4.15
N ARG A 709 -29.26 53.12 5.06
CA ARG A 709 -30.45 52.76 5.86
C ARG A 709 -31.60 52.43 4.91
N PRO A 710 -32.40 51.37 5.14
CA PRO A 710 -33.66 51.23 4.44
C PRO A 710 -34.52 52.44 4.81
N LEU A 711 -35.08 53.11 3.78
CA LEU A 711 -36.22 53.99 3.98
C LEU A 711 -37.30 53.16 4.69
N LEU A 712 -37.81 53.71 5.79
CA LEU A 712 -38.90 53.15 6.60
C LEU A 712 -40.00 52.55 5.72
N GLY A 713 -40.27 51.27 5.94
CA GLY A 713 -41.33 50.51 5.29
C GLY A 713 -41.24 49.05 5.71
N ASP A 714 -41.73 48.79 6.93
CA ASP A 714 -42.16 47.52 7.52
C ASP A 714 -41.63 47.31 8.94
N GLU A 715 -42.10 48.18 9.86
CA GLU A 715 -42.38 47.75 11.23
C GLU A 715 -43.70 46.97 11.22
N HIS A 716 -43.66 45.69 10.85
CA HIS A 716 -44.64 44.72 11.32
C HIS A 716 -44.15 43.32 11.02
N GLU A 717 -43.37 42.75 11.95
CA GLU A 717 -43.50 41.36 12.42
C GLU A 717 -42.29 41.05 13.30
N LEU A 718 -42.52 41.07 14.61
CA LEU A 718 -41.86 40.24 15.63
C LEU A 718 -42.50 40.60 16.98
N ARG A 719 -43.79 40.27 17.14
CA ARG A 719 -44.31 39.91 18.45
C ARG A 719 -44.07 38.41 18.60
N HIS A 720 -43.00 38.05 19.31
CA HIS A 720 -42.92 36.71 19.91
C HIS A 720 -43.64 36.70 21.27
N PRO A 721 -44.19 35.54 21.68
CA PRO A 721 -44.91 35.37 22.94
C PRO A 721 -43.95 35.30 24.13
N THR A 722 -44.46 35.72 25.27
CA THR A 722 -43.83 35.63 26.60
C THR A 722 -43.83 34.19 27.13
N ASP A 723 -42.66 33.60 27.29
CA ASP A 723 -42.33 32.62 28.33
C ASP A 723 -41.27 33.32 29.21
N GLY A 724 -41.37 33.47 30.53
CA GLY A 724 -41.86 32.52 31.51
C GLY A 724 -40.66 31.97 32.30
N PHE A 725 -39.97 32.81 33.08
CA PHE A 725 -38.99 32.34 34.08
C PHE A 725 -39.25 33.04 35.40
N GLY A 726 -39.79 32.25 36.34
CA GLY A 726 -39.85 32.54 37.75
C GLY A 726 -38.48 32.37 38.40
N VAL A 727 -38.29 33.18 39.43
CA VAL A 727 -37.19 33.24 40.38
C VAL A 727 -37.44 32.22 41.50
N ASP A 728 -36.36 31.63 42.02
CA ASP A 728 -36.06 31.24 43.42
C ASP A 728 -34.78 30.39 43.35
N GLU A 729 -33.65 30.63 44.02
CA GLU A 729 -33.21 31.50 45.12
C GLU A 729 -31.72 31.84 44.92
#